data_AF-A0A256LEF8-F1
#
_entry.id   AF-A0A256LEF8-F1
#
_cell.length_a   1.000
_cell.length_b   1.000
_cell.length_c   1.000
_cell.angle_alpha   90.00
_cell.angle_beta   90.00
_cell.angle_gamma   90.00
#
_symmetry.space_group_name_H-M   'P 1'
#
loop_
_entity.id
_entity.type
_entity.pdbx_description
1 polymer ?
#
loop_
_entity_poly.entity_id
_entity_poly.type
_entity_poly.pdbx_seq_one_letter_code
_entity_poly.pdbx_strand_id
1 'polypeptide(L)'
;MDTINLVNNGKPYFFRLDIAKESGQIARFTDWIKSRVSDNGKKVPIQWYDQGTVMNVHGFYPFIEGGVGKWIKDDDTGELVPSTDVVYRTWQGTPADTSDNGIAYYTLEDQFFIKQGEFVGTFGLRDDNGNNLTSVNLVFSILGNDLRLTQAKDYYIKDLENLKRKFENDGNQAVKDFNTKIEAGTEIDRQALDALRASIQANRDGQASITEQQAAITSQIKTQNIITKPEYDNDIKTISNAINNRLSQMKTAPVGVKSLADLTNTYPNGADGTFVTADTQHLYVWLDNQWTDLGTYQAATLDKDVQETLGALKAVTLKDNLIKNGGFGYDNPAPAYSAGTAVLGTFKFLGRNWLTVSTPNPAAYQGVRWKIDNPFNTLGSTYPLHLEFNIATQDRMNLILNLVGYDSSDNRIGGDSGGLCVDTFSTQSWRFYHKNYKIRIPDSMIGANYFVLEILQIETKTISQIRLTGIQMNVIFDTNDNKLNNNLLANAIDIGVSTHSDTQSGKLRFADKDWIQISDPNIRGFNGLSFAFNNPYKDYQILYPLHFETTLMSAETAQYNIVLYGIDANGTRIGGDSGGTIIKSLIAQSWLSTKVSENFFIDSSLLNATQLVIQIVQPTTKALSTLRVSDIVAKPISYHLSTKDILDNSNIELNGLQNITSNTNDSTISAYKYLNETWIKIVSQGSAWAGVQFNITGHTQYFDTPVKLSLDCLSEEALNLQLDLAYYDVNGKQLGLQAIKQGWQLPASKLVSYNISFNLDPQYRNADRYVLQICTPDNKAIKNLNLKNVSLINVAPAKRTESTWDLDVLEKMYGLPVVKINGDLSNMNHDNAKKIVYEYKNRDSFLSGYGTLKWQGDSSALFDKKGYRLKTLQADYKSKDKIRVLPSWDKHSKFNLKAYYTDGLLARDPIAANIGARIWSERNDLPTDLVNEDNFGFIDGFPITLIINDTYEGVYWFNLPRPDFDYTKYAIIGSEYTSATNFEKLPEGGVKLDGSDFESLNPEDKPSDGEKKAVNDLIDWVVKANDATFKADLEKHFNKNSLIDYLVFTNIVGDRDAYGKNQILMTWDGKVWYYQAYDLDCIYNANWMGGKTFDTPSYNPSNPTNPTFGDNSRLFRLLSKIFYDEICERYTQVRQWCTPGYVLNLFKNATEKIGIANYQREWAKWNDPSRDTEDFKQLKRAVYDHFKLADQTYLKKPSTKAQAEQLKAQIETLKKG
;
A
#
# COMPACT_ATOMS: atom_id res chain seq x y z
N MET A 1 14.29 -67.19 16.64
CA MET A 1 12.82 -67.18 16.62
C MET A 1 12.38 -68.36 17.46
N ASP A 2 11.94 -68.08 18.68
CA ASP A 2 11.41 -69.11 19.56
C ASP A 2 10.01 -69.54 19.11
N THR A 3 9.81 -70.86 19.15
CA THR A 3 8.52 -71.54 19.30
C THR A 3 7.31 -70.97 18.55
N ILE A 4 7.10 -71.43 17.30
CA ILE A 4 5.74 -71.62 16.79
C ILE A 4 5.21 -72.91 17.41
N ASN A 5 4.22 -72.81 18.29
CA ASN A 5 3.40 -73.94 18.70
C ASN A 5 1.94 -73.49 18.84
N LEU A 6 1.12 -73.89 17.87
CA LEU A 6 -0.34 -73.89 17.99
C LEU A 6 -0.84 -75.30 17.65
N VAL A 7 -0.59 -76.22 18.58
CA VAL A 7 -1.25 -77.52 18.60
C VAL A 7 -2.65 -77.31 19.18
N ASN A 8 -3.70 -77.48 18.36
CA ASN A 8 -5.10 -77.37 18.81
C ASN A 8 -5.56 -78.61 19.62
N ASN A 9 -4.78 -79.03 20.63
CA ASN A 9 -5.05 -80.15 21.56
C ASN A 9 -5.70 -81.40 20.93
N GLY A 10 -5.25 -81.80 19.72
CA GLY A 10 -5.77 -82.98 19.01
C GLY A 10 -7.22 -82.88 18.51
N LYS A 11 -7.87 -81.71 18.58
CA LYS A 11 -9.21 -81.48 18.05
C LYS A 11 -9.15 -80.80 16.66
N PRO A 12 -9.91 -81.24 15.65
CA PRO A 12 -9.98 -80.55 14.37
C PRO A 12 -10.43 -79.10 14.55
N TYR A 13 -9.74 -78.16 13.90
CA TYR A 13 -10.16 -76.77 13.83
C TYR A 13 -11.35 -76.69 12.87
N PHE A 14 -12.55 -76.43 13.39
CA PHE A 14 -13.76 -76.29 12.57
C PHE A 14 -14.29 -74.86 12.62
N PHE A 15 -14.88 -74.42 11.53
CA PHE A 15 -15.52 -73.11 11.44
C PHE A 15 -16.98 -73.21 11.88
N ARG A 16 -17.51 -72.14 12.45
CA ARG A 16 -18.92 -72.06 12.86
C ARG A 16 -19.65 -71.18 11.87
N LEU A 17 -20.68 -71.71 11.22
CA LEU A 17 -21.59 -70.95 10.36
C LEU A 17 -23.02 -71.18 10.81
N ASP A 18 -23.84 -70.13 10.75
CA ASP A 18 -25.23 -70.15 11.18
C ASP A 18 -26.13 -69.80 9.99
N ILE A 19 -27.20 -70.58 9.79
CA ILE A 19 -28.14 -70.37 8.68
C ILE A 19 -29.00 -69.10 8.88
N ALA A 20 -29.11 -68.62 10.13
CA ALA A 20 -29.82 -67.39 10.48
C ALA A 20 -29.05 -66.10 10.11
N LYS A 21 -27.73 -66.20 9.86
CA LYS A 21 -26.88 -65.11 9.30
C LYS A 21 -26.91 -63.80 10.10
N GLU A 22 -27.10 -63.86 11.42
CA GLU A 22 -27.39 -62.71 12.28
C GLU A 22 -26.24 -61.68 12.43
N SER A 23 -25.06 -61.95 11.85
CA SER A 23 -23.84 -61.12 11.99
C SER A 23 -23.20 -60.79 10.63
N GLY A 24 -23.83 -59.88 9.87
CA GLY A 24 -23.25 -59.23 8.70
C GLY A 24 -23.32 -60.04 7.39
N GLN A 25 -23.21 -59.35 6.25
CA GLN A 25 -23.40 -59.97 4.93
C GLN A 25 -22.20 -60.83 4.45
N ILE A 26 -21.00 -60.58 4.99
CA ILE A 26 -19.74 -61.22 4.57
C ILE A 26 -18.88 -61.53 5.80
N ALA A 27 -18.23 -62.69 5.82
CA ALA A 27 -17.25 -63.08 6.83
C ALA A 27 -15.90 -63.47 6.19
N ARG A 28 -14.79 -62.92 6.71
CA ARG A 28 -13.42 -63.14 6.18
C ARG A 28 -12.70 -64.23 6.97
N PHE A 29 -12.14 -65.21 6.27
CA PHE A 29 -11.49 -66.40 6.83
C PHE A 29 -10.00 -66.57 6.41
N THR A 30 -9.43 -65.60 5.68
CA THR A 30 -8.06 -65.64 5.11
C THR A 30 -6.97 -66.10 6.06
N ASP A 31 -6.97 -65.67 7.32
CA ASP A 31 -5.90 -66.01 8.26
C ASP A 31 -5.96 -67.47 8.74
N TRP A 32 -7.14 -68.10 8.67
CA TRP A 32 -7.40 -69.45 9.14
C TRP A 32 -7.49 -70.50 8.02
N ILE A 33 -7.96 -70.13 6.82
CA ILE A 33 -7.95 -70.99 5.63
C ILE A 33 -6.88 -70.50 4.66
N LYS A 34 -5.68 -71.08 4.78
CA LYS A 34 -4.59 -70.90 3.81
C LYS A 34 -4.56 -72.10 2.88
N SER A 35 -4.86 -71.90 1.60
CA SER A 35 -4.81 -72.93 0.56
C SER A 35 -4.00 -72.44 -0.63
N ARG A 36 -3.37 -73.36 -1.37
CA ARG A 36 -2.60 -73.07 -2.59
C ARG A 36 -3.32 -73.51 -3.85
N VAL A 37 -2.85 -73.02 -4.99
CA VAL A 37 -3.36 -73.34 -6.33
C VAL A 37 -3.24 -74.84 -6.67
N SER A 38 -2.29 -75.58 -6.06
CA SER A 38 -2.20 -77.05 -6.19
C SER A 38 -2.66 -77.84 -4.96
N ASP A 39 -3.34 -77.22 -3.99
CA ASP A 39 -3.88 -77.97 -2.85
C ASP A 39 -5.18 -78.68 -3.27
N ASN A 40 -5.23 -80.00 -3.10
CA ASN A 40 -6.35 -80.86 -3.47
C ASN A 40 -6.79 -81.76 -2.30
N GLY A 41 -8.08 -82.10 -2.25
CA GLY A 41 -8.67 -83.02 -1.27
C GLY A 41 -8.75 -82.42 0.13
N LYS A 42 -8.50 -81.11 0.28
CA LYS A 42 -8.48 -80.45 1.59
C LYS A 42 -9.91 -80.32 2.10
N LYS A 43 -10.26 -81.14 3.11
CA LYS A 43 -11.55 -81.04 3.79
C LYS A 43 -11.56 -79.89 4.80
N VAL A 44 -12.48 -78.96 4.63
CA VAL A 44 -12.78 -77.87 5.58
C VAL A 44 -13.98 -78.29 6.43
N PRO A 45 -13.79 -78.64 7.72
CA PRO A 45 -14.90 -78.92 8.62
C PRO A 45 -15.61 -77.63 9.03
N ILE A 46 -16.93 -77.63 8.92
CA ILE A 46 -17.80 -76.53 9.36
C ILE A 46 -18.90 -77.13 10.23
N GLN A 47 -19.01 -76.66 11.46
CA GLN A 47 -20.15 -76.95 12.32
C GLN A 47 -21.25 -75.93 12.05
N TRP A 48 -22.44 -76.44 11.74
CA TRP A 48 -23.60 -75.63 11.42
C TRP A 48 -24.48 -75.38 12.64
N TYR A 49 -25.06 -74.19 12.64
CA TYR A 49 -25.96 -73.70 13.66
C TYR A 49 -27.23 -73.15 13.00
N ASP A 50 -28.32 -73.17 13.76
CA ASP A 50 -29.54 -72.43 13.47
C ASP A 50 -29.89 -71.63 14.74
N GLN A 51 -29.89 -70.30 14.62
CA GLN A 51 -30.14 -69.35 15.71
C GLN A 51 -29.30 -69.66 16.97
N GLY A 52 -27.99 -69.89 16.76
CA GLY A 52 -27.02 -70.17 17.83
C GLY A 52 -27.05 -71.59 18.40
N THR A 53 -27.94 -72.47 17.93
CA THR A 53 -28.03 -73.88 18.37
C THR A 53 -27.42 -74.81 17.32
N VAL A 54 -26.62 -75.81 17.74
CA VAL A 54 -26.00 -76.76 16.80
C VAL A 54 -27.08 -77.52 16.02
N MET A 55 -27.07 -77.38 14.70
CA MET A 55 -27.98 -78.08 13.79
C MET A 55 -27.45 -79.49 13.54
N ASN A 56 -28.31 -80.52 13.55
CA ASN A 56 -27.92 -81.84 13.03
C ASN A 56 -27.94 -81.78 11.49
N VAL A 57 -26.79 -82.05 10.86
CA VAL A 57 -26.60 -81.98 9.41
C VAL A 57 -26.45 -83.35 8.75
N HIS A 58 -26.59 -84.45 9.51
CA HIS A 58 -26.57 -85.80 8.95
C HIS A 58 -27.63 -85.94 7.86
N GLY A 59 -27.22 -86.37 6.67
CA GLY A 59 -28.10 -86.56 5.52
C GLY A 59 -28.05 -85.43 4.49
N PHE A 60 -27.50 -84.26 4.84
CA PHE A 60 -27.44 -83.12 3.91
C PHE A 60 -26.27 -83.23 2.91
N TYR A 61 -26.41 -82.63 1.74
CA TYR A 61 -25.34 -82.51 0.74
C TYR A 61 -24.60 -81.18 0.94
N PRO A 62 -23.35 -81.16 1.43
CA PRO A 62 -22.58 -79.93 1.55
C PRO A 62 -22.18 -79.39 0.18
N PHE A 63 -22.33 -78.10 -0.06
CA PHE A 63 -21.95 -77.46 -1.32
C PHE A 63 -21.23 -76.11 -1.12
N ILE A 64 -20.44 -75.70 -2.11
CA ILE A 64 -19.74 -74.41 -2.17
C ILE A 64 -20.06 -73.76 -3.51
N GLU A 65 -20.37 -72.46 -3.54
CA GLU A 65 -20.52 -71.68 -4.79
C GLU A 65 -19.82 -70.32 -4.64
N GLY A 66 -18.93 -69.95 -5.56
CA GLY A 66 -18.21 -68.67 -5.48
C GLY A 66 -17.16 -68.43 -6.56
N GLY A 67 -16.59 -67.23 -6.58
CA GLY A 67 -15.60 -66.81 -7.58
C GLY A 67 -14.19 -66.67 -7.01
N VAL A 68 -13.22 -67.24 -7.71
CA VAL A 68 -11.78 -67.12 -7.41
C VAL A 68 -11.13 -66.10 -8.36
N GLY A 69 -10.57 -65.02 -7.83
CA GLY A 69 -9.85 -64.04 -8.64
C GLY A 69 -9.44 -62.79 -7.86
N LYS A 70 -9.26 -61.67 -8.57
CA LYS A 70 -9.18 -60.37 -7.92
C LYS A 70 -10.61 -59.84 -7.74
N TRP A 71 -10.86 -59.24 -6.59
CA TRP A 71 -12.13 -58.59 -6.29
C TRP A 71 -11.83 -57.13 -5.99
N ILE A 72 -12.63 -56.23 -6.55
CA ILE A 72 -12.51 -54.79 -6.35
C ILE A 72 -13.60 -54.41 -5.37
N LYS A 73 -13.24 -53.70 -4.30
CA LYS A 73 -14.24 -53.17 -3.38
C LYS A 73 -14.89 -51.95 -4.03
N ASP A 74 -16.21 -51.93 -4.07
CA ASP A 74 -16.98 -50.75 -4.41
C ASP A 74 -16.96 -49.79 -3.21
N ASP A 75 -16.49 -48.57 -3.41
CA ASP A 75 -16.22 -47.63 -2.32
C ASP A 75 -17.50 -46.98 -1.74
N ASP A 76 -18.61 -46.98 -2.49
CA ASP A 76 -19.89 -46.39 -2.08
C ASP A 76 -20.79 -47.39 -1.34
N THR A 77 -20.81 -48.66 -1.76
CA THR A 77 -21.64 -49.73 -1.18
C THR A 77 -20.87 -50.63 -0.21
N GLY A 78 -19.54 -50.72 -0.36
CA GLY A 78 -18.69 -51.63 0.40
C GLY A 78 -18.70 -53.08 -0.08
N GLU A 79 -19.49 -53.42 -1.11
CA GLU A 79 -19.56 -54.76 -1.67
C GLU A 79 -18.29 -55.11 -2.48
N LEU A 80 -18.03 -56.42 -2.66
CA LEU A 80 -16.93 -56.91 -3.48
C LEU A 80 -17.44 -57.21 -4.88
N VAL A 81 -17.00 -56.42 -5.86
CA VAL A 81 -17.34 -56.54 -7.28
C VAL A 81 -16.27 -57.39 -7.99
N PRO A 82 -16.65 -58.39 -8.80
CA PRO A 82 -15.68 -59.24 -9.48
C PRO A 82 -14.99 -58.47 -10.62
N SER A 83 -13.66 -58.48 -10.68
CA SER A 83 -12.98 -58.08 -11.92
C SER A 83 -13.06 -59.20 -12.98
N THR A 84 -12.73 -58.86 -14.23
CA THR A 84 -12.85 -59.76 -15.40
C THR A 84 -12.00 -61.03 -15.33
N ASP A 85 -11.12 -61.14 -14.33
CA ASP A 85 -10.29 -62.31 -14.06
C ASP A 85 -10.87 -63.23 -12.96
N VAL A 86 -12.02 -62.92 -12.37
CA VAL A 86 -12.73 -63.83 -11.45
C VAL A 86 -13.32 -65.00 -12.21
N VAL A 87 -13.08 -66.21 -11.69
CA VAL A 87 -13.62 -67.44 -12.26
C VAL A 87 -14.51 -68.13 -11.23
N TYR A 88 -15.80 -68.25 -11.57
CA TYR A 88 -16.80 -68.89 -10.72
C TYR A 88 -16.73 -70.41 -10.75
N ARG A 89 -16.95 -71.02 -9.59
CA ARG A 89 -16.88 -72.45 -9.33
C ARG A 89 -17.98 -72.87 -8.37
N THR A 90 -18.46 -74.09 -8.58
CA THR A 90 -19.36 -74.78 -7.66
C THR A 90 -18.78 -76.16 -7.33
N TRP A 91 -19.02 -76.64 -6.13
CA TRP A 91 -18.68 -78.00 -5.68
C TRP A 91 -19.82 -78.52 -4.81
N GLN A 92 -20.10 -79.82 -4.87
CA GLN A 92 -21.09 -80.48 -4.03
C GLN A 92 -20.58 -81.85 -3.61
N GLY A 93 -20.54 -82.09 -2.30
CA GLY A 93 -20.23 -83.37 -1.69
C GLY A 93 -21.46 -84.26 -1.49
N THR A 94 -21.30 -85.25 -0.63
CA THR A 94 -22.32 -86.29 -0.38
C THR A 94 -22.81 -86.25 1.07
N PRO A 95 -23.93 -86.93 1.41
CA PRO A 95 -24.38 -87.06 2.79
C PRO A 95 -23.34 -87.74 3.69
N ALA A 96 -22.46 -88.57 3.13
CA ALA A 96 -21.35 -89.18 3.87
C ALA A 96 -20.25 -88.17 4.30
N ASP A 97 -20.27 -86.94 3.78
CA ASP A 97 -19.43 -85.83 4.23
C ASP A 97 -20.05 -85.04 5.40
N THR A 98 -21.19 -85.50 5.95
CA THR A 98 -21.89 -84.91 7.09
C THR A 98 -21.90 -85.83 8.31
N SER A 99 -22.22 -85.27 9.48
CA SER A 99 -22.23 -86.04 10.73
C SER A 99 -23.21 -85.50 11.77
N ASP A 100 -23.65 -86.41 12.64
CA ASP A 100 -24.72 -86.26 13.64
C ASP A 100 -24.45 -85.15 14.67
N ASN A 101 -23.18 -84.75 14.83
CA ASN A 101 -22.75 -83.67 15.72
C ASN A 101 -22.80 -82.27 15.09
N GLY A 102 -23.39 -82.15 13.89
CA GLY A 102 -23.58 -80.90 13.18
C GLY A 102 -22.40 -80.46 12.31
N ILE A 103 -21.37 -81.29 12.14
CA ILE A 103 -20.23 -80.98 11.27
C ILE A 103 -20.44 -81.54 9.86
N ALA A 104 -20.27 -80.67 8.87
CA ALA A 104 -20.15 -81.01 7.46
C ALA A 104 -18.72 -80.70 6.95
N TYR A 105 -18.19 -81.57 6.11
CA TYR A 105 -16.82 -81.52 5.59
C TYR A 105 -16.81 -81.14 4.11
N TYR A 106 -16.36 -79.93 3.82
CA TYR A 106 -16.33 -79.38 2.47
C TYR A 106 -15.00 -79.71 1.81
N THR A 107 -15.00 -80.54 0.77
CA THR A 107 -13.77 -80.99 0.11
C THR A 107 -13.40 -80.01 -1.00
N LEU A 108 -12.22 -79.39 -0.86
CA LEU A 108 -11.67 -78.48 -1.86
C LEU A 108 -10.85 -79.31 -2.86
N GLU A 109 -11.50 -79.68 -3.96
CA GLU A 109 -10.96 -80.57 -4.99
C GLU A 109 -10.08 -79.86 -6.04
N ASP A 110 -9.31 -80.66 -6.79
CA ASP A 110 -8.23 -80.36 -7.78
C ASP A 110 -8.49 -79.22 -8.79
N GLN A 111 -9.72 -78.70 -8.89
CA GLN A 111 -10.11 -77.66 -9.85
C GLN A 111 -10.91 -76.51 -9.24
N PHE A 112 -11.01 -76.43 -7.90
CA PHE A 112 -11.67 -75.31 -7.24
C PHE A 112 -10.75 -74.08 -7.14
N PHE A 113 -9.45 -74.29 -6.91
CA PHE A 113 -8.44 -73.23 -6.70
C PHE A 113 -7.52 -73.00 -7.91
N ILE A 114 -8.10 -72.84 -9.09
CA ILE A 114 -7.36 -72.76 -10.37
C ILE A 114 -6.34 -71.61 -10.49
N LYS A 115 -6.37 -70.60 -9.61
CA LYS A 115 -5.49 -69.42 -9.65
C LYS A 115 -5.34 -68.78 -8.27
N GLN A 116 -4.24 -68.04 -8.09
CA GLN A 116 -4.03 -67.18 -6.92
C GLN A 116 -4.98 -65.98 -6.95
N GLY A 117 -5.47 -65.57 -5.77
CA GLY A 117 -6.48 -64.51 -5.62
C GLY A 117 -7.26 -64.64 -4.31
N GLU A 118 -8.39 -63.93 -4.20
CA GLU A 118 -9.42 -64.20 -3.18
C GLU A 118 -10.52 -65.09 -3.77
N PHE A 119 -10.96 -66.08 -3.00
CA PHE A 119 -12.28 -66.68 -3.16
C PHE A 119 -13.30 -65.80 -2.45
N VAL A 120 -14.41 -65.47 -3.11
CA VAL A 120 -15.61 -64.88 -2.50
C VAL A 120 -16.80 -65.77 -2.88
N GLY A 121 -17.49 -66.31 -1.89
CA GLY A 121 -18.63 -67.19 -2.12
C GLY A 121 -19.16 -67.89 -0.88
N THR A 122 -20.24 -68.63 -1.05
CA THR A 122 -21.03 -69.18 0.05
C THR A 122 -20.83 -70.69 0.19
N PHE A 123 -20.82 -71.15 1.43
CA PHE A 123 -20.88 -72.56 1.78
C PHE A 123 -22.32 -72.86 2.21
N GLY A 124 -22.82 -74.05 1.91
CA GLY A 124 -24.21 -74.41 2.17
C GLY A 124 -24.43 -75.90 2.34
N LEU A 125 -25.67 -76.26 2.67
CA LEU A 125 -26.19 -77.60 2.82
C LEU A 125 -27.46 -77.70 1.99
N ARG A 126 -27.66 -78.81 1.29
CA ARG A 126 -28.89 -79.11 0.57
C ARG A 126 -29.58 -80.33 1.19
N ASP A 127 -30.88 -80.27 1.42
CA ASP A 127 -31.65 -81.44 1.87
C ASP A 127 -32.05 -82.35 0.69
N ASP A 128 -32.59 -83.55 0.98
CA ASP A 128 -33.09 -84.48 -0.04
C ASP A 128 -34.25 -83.93 -0.89
N ASN A 129 -34.91 -82.85 -0.43
CA ASN A 129 -35.98 -82.16 -1.17
C ASN A 129 -35.44 -81.07 -2.11
N GLY A 130 -34.13 -80.78 -2.08
CA GLY A 130 -33.47 -79.77 -2.89
C GLY A 130 -33.41 -78.36 -2.27
N ASN A 131 -33.83 -78.18 -1.01
CA ASN A 131 -33.79 -76.90 -0.32
C ASN A 131 -32.35 -76.54 0.08
N ASN A 132 -31.92 -75.31 -0.23
CA ASN A 132 -30.58 -74.80 0.09
C ASN A 132 -30.58 -74.01 1.41
N LEU A 133 -29.85 -74.49 2.41
CA LEU A 133 -29.46 -73.75 3.59
C LEU A 133 -28.05 -73.20 3.35
N THR A 134 -27.82 -71.91 3.63
CA THR A 134 -26.59 -71.21 3.21
C THR A 134 -26.01 -70.37 4.33
N SER A 135 -24.70 -70.13 4.30
CA SER A 135 -24.04 -69.18 5.18
C SER A 135 -24.16 -67.74 4.68
N VAL A 136 -23.54 -66.80 5.39
CA VAL A 136 -23.08 -65.53 4.82
C VAL A 136 -22.02 -65.78 3.75
N ASN A 137 -21.76 -64.81 2.87
CA ASN A 137 -20.66 -64.93 1.90
C ASN A 137 -19.32 -65.01 2.64
N LEU A 138 -18.47 -65.98 2.28
CA LEU A 138 -17.16 -66.20 2.87
C LEU A 138 -16.06 -65.68 1.94
N VAL A 139 -15.00 -65.11 2.51
CA VAL A 139 -13.84 -64.62 1.75
C VAL A 139 -12.54 -65.15 2.34
N PHE A 140 -11.71 -65.79 1.52
CA PHE A 140 -10.36 -66.22 1.91
C PHE A 140 -9.38 -66.27 0.73
N SER A 141 -8.09 -66.11 0.99
CA SER A 141 -7.06 -66.01 -0.05
C SER A 141 -6.44 -67.36 -0.44
N ILE A 142 -6.14 -67.50 -1.73
CA ILE A 142 -5.50 -68.66 -2.35
C ILE A 142 -4.10 -68.24 -2.83
N LEU A 143 -3.10 -68.98 -2.36
CA LEU A 143 -1.67 -68.69 -2.51
C LEU A 143 -1.06 -69.39 -3.73
N GLY A 144 -0.04 -68.79 -4.35
CA GLY A 144 0.73 -69.43 -5.43
C GLY A 144 1.64 -70.59 -4.96
N ASN A 145 2.16 -71.36 -5.92
CA ASN A 145 2.83 -72.65 -5.67
C ASN A 145 4.38 -72.60 -5.54
N ASP A 146 5.03 -71.42 -5.53
CA ASP A 146 6.49 -71.35 -5.48
C ASP A 146 7.02 -71.37 -4.04
N LEU A 147 8.04 -72.18 -3.76
CA LEU A 147 8.61 -72.39 -2.43
C LEU A 147 10.15 -72.34 -2.51
N ARG A 148 10.73 -71.17 -2.28
CA ARG A 148 12.20 -71.00 -2.25
C ARG A 148 12.64 -70.27 -0.98
N LEU A 149 13.52 -70.93 -0.21
CA LEU A 149 13.95 -70.54 1.13
C LEU A 149 14.92 -69.33 1.21
N THR A 150 14.83 -68.40 0.25
CA THR A 150 15.43 -67.04 0.29
C THR A 150 14.36 -65.94 0.40
N GLN A 151 13.08 -66.30 0.30
CA GLN A 151 11.90 -65.42 0.19
C GLN A 151 11.46 -64.69 1.47
N ALA A 152 12.34 -64.46 2.44
CA ALA A 152 12.16 -63.34 3.37
C ALA A 152 12.93 -62.12 2.84
N LYS A 153 14.21 -62.30 2.51
CA LYS A 153 15.03 -61.28 1.86
C LYS A 153 14.49 -60.98 0.46
N ASP A 154 14.10 -61.98 -0.32
CA ASP A 154 13.51 -61.75 -1.63
C ASP A 154 12.04 -61.30 -1.58
N TYR A 155 11.29 -61.46 -0.47
CA TYR A 155 9.96 -60.85 -0.36
C TYR A 155 10.06 -59.40 0.09
N TYR A 156 10.94 -59.05 1.03
CA TYR A 156 11.23 -57.64 1.32
C TYR A 156 11.95 -56.94 0.17
N ILE A 157 12.82 -57.62 -0.60
CA ILE A 157 13.40 -57.07 -1.83
C ILE A 157 12.38 -57.06 -2.96
N LYS A 158 11.44 -58.02 -3.07
CA LYS A 158 10.37 -57.98 -4.09
C LYS A 158 9.27 -57.00 -3.74
N ASP A 159 9.01 -56.71 -2.48
CA ASP A 159 8.14 -55.62 -2.04
C ASP A 159 8.87 -54.28 -2.06
N LEU A 160 10.18 -54.20 -1.81
CA LEU A 160 10.97 -53.00 -2.12
C LEU A 160 11.14 -52.80 -3.63
N GLU A 161 11.20 -53.86 -4.45
CA GLU A 161 11.22 -53.81 -5.91
C GLU A 161 9.83 -53.57 -6.48
N ASN A 162 8.75 -54.05 -5.86
CA ASN A 162 7.39 -53.73 -6.27
C ASN A 162 7.01 -52.34 -5.78
N LEU A 163 7.50 -51.88 -4.62
CA LEU A 163 7.34 -50.52 -4.12
C LEU A 163 8.26 -49.58 -4.90
N LYS A 164 9.48 -49.97 -5.28
CA LYS A 164 10.35 -49.22 -6.19
C LYS A 164 9.80 -49.23 -7.61
N ARG A 165 9.26 -50.34 -8.11
CA ARG A 165 8.58 -50.41 -9.42
C ARG A 165 7.19 -49.80 -9.38
N LYS A 166 6.60 -49.58 -8.20
CA LYS A 166 5.41 -48.75 -7.98
C LYS A 166 5.80 -47.29 -7.78
N PHE A 167 6.94 -46.94 -7.21
CA PHE A 167 7.48 -45.58 -7.24
C PHE A 167 8.06 -45.22 -8.62
N GLU A 168 8.52 -46.19 -9.40
CA GLU A 168 8.89 -46.03 -10.81
C GLU A 168 7.64 -46.10 -11.70
N ASN A 169 6.60 -46.90 -11.41
CA ASN A 169 5.38 -46.87 -12.23
C ASN A 169 4.48 -45.71 -11.85
N ASP A 170 4.19 -45.45 -10.57
CA ASP A 170 3.47 -44.26 -10.12
C ASP A 170 4.33 -43.00 -10.32
N GLY A 171 5.67 -43.10 -10.29
CA GLY A 171 6.57 -41.98 -10.59
C GLY A 171 6.76 -41.75 -12.08
N ASN A 172 6.86 -42.79 -12.91
CA ASN A 172 6.82 -42.65 -14.38
C ASN A 172 5.40 -42.33 -14.85
N GLN A 173 4.34 -42.73 -14.14
CA GLN A 173 2.96 -42.35 -14.43
C GLN A 173 2.69 -40.95 -13.91
N ALA A 174 3.21 -40.53 -12.76
CA ALA A 174 3.15 -39.14 -12.32
C ALA A 174 4.01 -38.23 -13.20
N VAL A 175 5.19 -38.67 -13.66
CA VAL A 175 6.01 -37.97 -14.66
C VAL A 175 5.35 -38.04 -16.02
N LYS A 176 4.64 -39.10 -16.40
CA LYS A 176 3.88 -39.18 -17.66
C LYS A 176 2.58 -38.40 -17.59
N ASP A 177 1.94 -38.25 -16.44
CA ASP A 177 0.74 -37.44 -16.20
C ASP A 177 1.12 -35.97 -16.03
N PHE A 178 2.28 -35.69 -15.42
CA PHE A 178 2.89 -34.36 -15.34
C PHE A 178 3.42 -33.96 -16.72
N ASN A 179 4.07 -34.86 -17.45
CA ASN A 179 4.43 -34.65 -18.86
C ASN A 179 3.19 -34.63 -19.76
N THR A 180 2.09 -35.35 -19.47
CA THR A 180 0.83 -35.23 -20.24
C THR A 180 0.09 -33.95 -19.88
N LYS A 181 0.23 -33.43 -18.65
CA LYS A 181 -0.27 -32.10 -18.25
C LYS A 181 0.64 -30.97 -18.75
N ILE A 182 1.94 -31.21 -18.92
CA ILE A 182 2.90 -30.32 -19.60
C ILE A 182 2.79 -30.48 -21.11
N GLU A 183 2.35 -31.60 -21.68
CA GLU A 183 2.14 -31.78 -23.13
C GLU A 183 0.77 -31.27 -23.52
N ALA A 184 -0.29 -31.49 -22.72
CA ALA A 184 -1.58 -30.83 -22.89
C ALA A 184 -1.48 -29.33 -22.55
N GLY A 185 -0.72 -28.98 -21.51
CA GLY A 185 -0.35 -27.61 -21.16
C GLY A 185 0.43 -26.95 -22.29
N THR A 186 1.55 -27.54 -22.73
CA THR A 186 2.34 -27.01 -23.87
C THR A 186 1.68 -27.21 -25.23
N GLU A 187 0.62 -27.99 -25.38
CA GLU A 187 -0.21 -28.03 -26.60
C GLU A 187 -1.28 -26.94 -26.56
N ILE A 188 -1.88 -26.67 -25.40
CA ILE A 188 -2.71 -25.47 -25.17
C ILE A 188 -1.87 -24.21 -25.30
N ASP A 189 -0.67 -24.17 -24.74
CA ASP A 189 0.28 -23.05 -24.84
C ASP A 189 0.91 -22.98 -26.23
N ARG A 190 1.05 -24.09 -26.97
CA ARG A 190 1.49 -24.08 -28.38
C ARG A 190 0.37 -23.63 -29.29
N GLN A 191 -0.89 -24.01 -29.05
CA GLN A 191 -2.05 -23.48 -29.74
C GLN A 191 -2.29 -22.01 -29.38
N ALA A 192 -2.08 -21.61 -28.13
CA ALA A 192 -2.12 -20.21 -27.70
C ALA A 192 -0.92 -19.41 -28.24
N LEU A 193 0.27 -20.01 -28.32
CA LEU A 193 1.47 -19.40 -28.90
C LEU A 193 1.39 -19.34 -30.42
N ASP A 194 0.75 -20.29 -31.09
CA ASP A 194 0.53 -20.30 -32.53
C ASP A 194 -0.65 -19.41 -32.92
N ALA A 195 -1.69 -19.31 -32.08
CA ALA A 195 -2.71 -18.25 -32.18
C ALA A 195 -2.11 -16.87 -31.88
N LEU A 196 -1.17 -16.75 -30.94
CA LEU A 196 -0.43 -15.53 -30.66
C LEU A 196 0.58 -15.21 -31.76
N ARG A 197 1.22 -16.21 -32.40
CA ARG A 197 2.08 -16.04 -33.58
C ARG A 197 1.27 -15.67 -34.80
N ALA A 198 0.09 -16.25 -35.00
CA ALA A 198 -0.85 -15.86 -36.04
C ALA A 198 -1.40 -14.45 -35.77
N SER A 199 -1.66 -14.08 -34.51
CA SER A 199 -2.01 -12.72 -34.10
C SER A 199 -0.85 -11.74 -34.32
N ILE A 200 0.38 -12.12 -33.97
CA ILE A 200 1.59 -11.32 -34.21
C ILE A 200 1.88 -11.21 -35.70
N GLN A 201 1.64 -12.25 -36.49
CA GLN A 201 1.82 -12.22 -37.94
C GLN A 201 0.73 -11.37 -38.60
N ALA A 202 -0.55 -11.54 -38.24
CA ALA A 202 -1.62 -10.66 -38.68
C ALA A 202 -1.42 -9.20 -38.22
N ASN A 203 -0.82 -8.97 -37.04
CA ASN A 203 -0.41 -7.64 -36.59
C ASN A 203 0.83 -7.13 -37.34
N ARG A 204 1.73 -7.99 -37.83
CA ARG A 204 2.89 -7.61 -38.66
C ARG A 204 2.49 -7.33 -40.11
N ASP A 205 1.60 -8.13 -40.67
CA ASP A 205 1.00 -7.93 -41.99
C ASP A 205 0.09 -6.69 -41.95
N GLY A 206 -0.65 -6.51 -40.84
CA GLY A 206 -1.36 -5.29 -40.50
C GLY A 206 -0.43 -4.09 -40.33
N GLN A 207 0.74 -4.23 -39.68
CA GLN A 207 1.75 -3.17 -39.57
C GLN A 207 2.43 -2.87 -40.90
N ALA A 208 2.64 -3.86 -41.78
CA ALA A 208 3.15 -3.66 -43.13
C ALA A 208 2.10 -2.90 -43.97
N SER A 209 0.83 -3.30 -43.91
CA SER A 209 -0.27 -2.57 -44.55
C SER A 209 -0.46 -1.17 -43.97
N ILE A 210 -0.32 -0.97 -42.64
CA ILE A 210 -0.31 0.35 -42.00
C ILE A 210 0.93 1.15 -42.42
N THR A 211 2.08 0.53 -42.69
CA THR A 211 3.28 1.22 -43.19
C THR A 211 3.09 1.68 -44.63
N GLU A 212 2.49 0.85 -45.49
CA GLU A 212 2.09 1.22 -46.86
C GLU A 212 0.99 2.30 -46.85
N GLN A 213 -0.03 2.18 -45.99
CA GLN A 213 -1.06 3.20 -45.80
C GLN A 213 -0.49 4.48 -45.21
N GLN A 214 0.46 4.42 -44.28
CA GLN A 214 1.13 5.59 -43.71
C GLN A 214 2.00 6.27 -44.76
N ALA A 215 2.69 5.52 -45.64
CA ALA A 215 3.40 6.07 -46.77
C ALA A 215 2.45 6.74 -47.78
N ALA A 216 1.31 6.10 -48.10
CA ALA A 216 0.28 6.64 -48.98
C ALA A 216 -0.40 7.90 -48.39
N ILE A 217 -0.76 7.89 -47.11
CA ILE A 217 -1.34 9.02 -46.37
C ILE A 217 -0.33 10.15 -46.22
N THR A 218 0.93 9.86 -45.93
CA THR A 218 2.01 10.89 -45.91
C THR A 218 2.21 11.51 -47.29
N SER A 219 2.07 10.72 -48.36
CA SER A 219 2.10 11.21 -49.74
C SER A 219 0.88 12.08 -50.06
N GLN A 220 -0.32 11.67 -49.65
CA GLN A 220 -1.55 12.46 -49.78
C GLN A 220 -1.50 13.77 -49.00
N ILE A 221 -1.04 13.75 -47.75
CA ILE A 221 -0.83 14.96 -46.92
C ILE A 221 0.05 15.97 -47.66
N LYS A 222 1.15 15.52 -48.26
CA LYS A 222 2.09 16.37 -49.03
C LYS A 222 1.55 16.81 -50.40
N THR A 223 0.68 16.04 -51.05
CA THR A 223 0.14 16.38 -52.39
C THR A 223 -1.18 17.13 -52.35
N GLN A 224 -1.91 17.07 -51.24
CA GLN A 224 -3.21 17.72 -51.04
C GLN A 224 -3.15 18.88 -50.03
N ASN A 225 -1.95 19.28 -49.58
CA ASN A 225 -1.72 20.35 -48.60
C ASN A 225 -2.56 20.22 -47.32
N ILE A 226 -2.67 18.99 -46.79
CA ILE A 226 -3.47 18.73 -45.59
C ILE A 226 -2.65 19.12 -44.36
N ILE A 227 -3.08 20.17 -43.66
CA ILE A 227 -2.47 20.62 -42.40
C ILE A 227 -2.51 19.45 -41.40
N THR A 228 -1.36 18.98 -40.96
CA THR A 228 -1.24 17.87 -40.02
C THR A 228 -1.61 18.30 -38.61
N LYS A 229 -1.98 17.35 -37.73
CA LYS A 229 -2.25 17.70 -36.33
C LYS A 229 -1.09 18.42 -35.63
N PRO A 230 0.20 18.08 -35.83
CA PRO A 230 1.30 18.87 -35.30
C PRO A 230 1.38 20.30 -35.85
N GLU A 231 1.09 20.52 -37.14
CA GLU A 231 1.03 21.88 -37.72
C GLU A 231 -0.17 22.65 -37.17
N TYR A 232 -1.36 22.05 -37.15
CA TYR A 232 -2.56 22.61 -36.52
C TYR A 232 -2.36 22.88 -35.04
N ASP A 233 -1.68 22.01 -34.30
CA ASP A 233 -1.37 22.22 -32.89
C ASP A 233 -0.29 23.31 -32.72
N ASN A 234 0.57 23.55 -33.71
CA ASN A 234 1.53 24.66 -33.73
C ASN A 234 0.87 25.99 -34.12
N ASP A 235 -0.14 25.95 -34.99
CA ASP A 235 -1.01 27.08 -35.34
C ASP A 235 -1.94 27.43 -34.18
N ILE A 236 -2.56 26.44 -33.55
CA ILE A 236 -3.30 26.56 -32.29
C ILE A 236 -2.37 27.01 -31.18
N LYS A 237 -1.11 26.56 -31.11
CA LYS A 237 -0.13 27.10 -30.16
C LYS A 237 0.26 28.53 -30.50
N THR A 238 0.30 28.94 -31.76
CA THR A 238 0.58 30.32 -32.18
C THR A 238 -0.61 31.23 -31.87
N ILE A 239 -1.84 30.77 -32.12
CA ILE A 239 -3.09 31.42 -31.76
C ILE A 239 -3.25 31.45 -30.23
N SER A 240 -2.97 30.37 -29.52
CA SER A 240 -2.93 30.32 -28.06
C SER A 240 -1.82 31.20 -27.51
N ASN A 241 -0.66 31.33 -28.16
CA ASN A 241 0.38 32.28 -27.74
C ASN A 241 -0.06 33.73 -28.01
N ALA A 242 -0.79 34.02 -29.09
CA ALA A 242 -1.35 35.34 -29.34
C ALA A 242 -2.49 35.68 -28.36
N ILE A 243 -3.37 34.72 -28.07
CA ILE A 243 -4.43 34.82 -27.06
C ILE A 243 -3.81 34.91 -25.66
N ASN A 244 -2.79 34.12 -25.32
CA ASN A 244 -2.08 34.19 -24.04
C ASN A 244 -1.27 35.48 -23.92
N ASN A 245 -0.70 36.01 -25.00
CA ASN A 245 -0.09 37.35 -25.00
C ASN A 245 -1.15 38.42 -24.73
N ARG A 246 -2.34 38.31 -25.35
CA ARG A 246 -3.43 39.25 -25.09
C ARG A 246 -4.02 39.09 -23.68
N LEU A 247 -4.21 37.86 -23.19
CA LEU A 247 -4.68 37.55 -21.83
C LEU A 247 -3.66 37.89 -20.74
N SER A 248 -2.35 37.79 -21.01
CA SER A 248 -1.30 38.20 -20.07
C SER A 248 -1.08 39.72 -20.05
N GLN A 249 -1.52 40.42 -21.10
CA GLN A 249 -1.69 41.88 -21.08
C GLN A 249 -3.06 42.32 -20.55
N MET A 250 -4.06 41.44 -20.60
CA MET A 250 -5.41 41.69 -20.07
C MET A 250 -5.37 41.67 -18.54
N LYS A 251 -5.67 42.82 -17.94
CA LYS A 251 -5.61 42.98 -16.48
C LYS A 251 -6.83 42.30 -15.85
N THR A 252 -6.55 41.19 -15.17
CA THR A 252 -7.54 40.32 -14.51
C THR A 252 -8.01 40.86 -13.16
N ALA A 253 -7.21 41.70 -12.52
CA ALA A 253 -7.65 42.57 -11.43
C ALA A 253 -8.20 43.89 -12.01
N PRO A 254 -9.34 44.41 -11.51
CA PRO A 254 -9.86 45.70 -11.96
C PRO A 254 -8.94 46.85 -11.56
N VAL A 255 -8.49 47.63 -12.54
CA VAL A 255 -7.51 48.71 -12.36
C VAL A 255 -8.18 49.97 -11.81
N GLY A 256 -7.75 50.42 -10.64
CA GLY A 256 -8.17 51.69 -10.05
C GLY A 256 -7.83 52.89 -10.94
N VAL A 257 -8.83 53.64 -11.38
CA VAL A 257 -8.69 54.95 -12.06
C VAL A 257 -9.56 55.99 -11.35
N LYS A 258 -9.18 57.28 -11.33
CA LYS A 258 -9.88 58.25 -10.45
C LYS A 258 -11.32 58.54 -10.87
N SER A 259 -11.55 58.67 -12.18
CA SER A 259 -12.86 58.90 -12.80
C SER A 259 -12.79 58.51 -14.28
N LEU A 260 -13.94 58.46 -14.98
CA LEU A 260 -14.00 58.16 -16.41
C LEU A 260 -13.26 59.21 -17.28
N ALA A 261 -13.18 60.47 -16.82
CA ALA A 261 -12.45 61.54 -17.50
C ALA A 261 -10.92 61.35 -17.41
N ASP A 262 -10.42 60.89 -16.26
CA ASP A 262 -9.02 60.51 -16.11
C ASP A 262 -8.69 59.23 -16.90
N LEU A 263 -9.62 58.26 -16.97
CA LEU A 263 -9.46 57.04 -17.77
C LEU A 263 -9.34 57.36 -19.28
N THR A 264 -10.24 58.20 -19.80
CA THR A 264 -10.22 58.63 -21.21
C THR A 264 -8.99 59.48 -21.56
N ASN A 265 -8.56 60.40 -20.69
CA ASN A 265 -7.36 61.21 -20.95
C ASN A 265 -6.05 60.41 -20.82
N THR A 266 -5.98 59.46 -19.88
CA THR A 266 -4.78 58.63 -19.68
C THR A 266 -4.62 57.57 -20.77
N TYR A 267 -5.74 57.07 -21.31
CA TYR A 267 -5.79 56.06 -22.36
C TYR A 267 -6.73 56.49 -23.50
N PRO A 268 -6.36 57.51 -24.30
CA PRO A 268 -7.24 58.14 -25.29
C PRO A 268 -7.55 57.25 -26.50
N ASN A 269 -6.72 56.22 -26.73
CA ASN A 269 -6.94 55.18 -27.74
C ASN A 269 -7.32 53.82 -27.11
N GLY A 270 -7.64 53.81 -25.81
CA GLY A 270 -7.99 52.60 -25.05
C GLY A 270 -6.85 51.83 -24.41
N ALA A 271 -7.22 50.84 -23.59
CA ALA A 271 -6.31 49.85 -23.02
C ALA A 271 -7.05 48.54 -22.67
N ASP A 272 -6.43 47.39 -22.93
CA ASP A 272 -6.98 46.07 -22.60
C ASP A 272 -6.97 45.83 -21.07
N GLY A 273 -8.14 45.52 -20.49
CA GLY A 273 -8.31 45.26 -19.07
C GLY A 273 -9.66 45.73 -18.51
N THR A 274 -9.93 45.39 -17.26
CA THR A 274 -11.05 45.96 -16.49
C THR A 274 -10.53 47.09 -15.60
N PHE A 275 -11.31 48.17 -15.42
CA PHE A 275 -10.88 49.42 -14.82
C PHE A 275 -11.93 49.93 -13.82
N VAL A 276 -11.78 49.62 -12.54
CA VAL A 276 -12.65 50.19 -11.51
C VAL A 276 -12.33 51.67 -11.33
N THR A 277 -13.30 52.51 -11.65
CA THR A 277 -13.28 53.92 -11.27
C THR A 277 -13.46 54.04 -9.75
N ALA A 278 -12.56 54.76 -9.09
CA ALA A 278 -12.52 54.84 -7.63
C ALA A 278 -13.60 55.79 -7.05
N ASP A 279 -14.08 56.74 -7.84
CA ASP A 279 -15.14 57.69 -7.47
C ASP A 279 -16.54 57.03 -7.39
N THR A 280 -16.82 56.07 -8.26
CA THR A 280 -18.12 55.38 -8.35
C THR A 280 -18.05 53.87 -8.03
N GLN A 281 -16.85 53.31 -7.93
CA GLN A 281 -16.57 51.86 -7.82
C GLN A 281 -17.07 51.02 -9.00
N HIS A 282 -17.31 51.68 -10.13
CA HIS A 282 -17.82 51.09 -11.36
C HIS A 282 -16.68 50.60 -12.26
N LEU A 283 -16.83 49.41 -12.84
CA LEU A 283 -15.79 48.66 -13.54
C LEU A 283 -15.89 48.85 -15.06
N TYR A 284 -15.03 49.69 -15.64
CA TYR A 284 -15.02 50.04 -17.05
C TYR A 284 -14.11 49.14 -17.91
N VAL A 285 -14.37 49.03 -19.21
CA VAL A 285 -13.56 48.29 -20.21
C VAL A 285 -13.51 49.04 -21.55
N TRP A 286 -12.44 48.84 -22.33
CA TRP A 286 -12.35 49.39 -23.70
C TRP A 286 -12.82 48.35 -24.71
N LEU A 287 -13.88 48.65 -25.46
CA LEU A 287 -14.51 47.79 -26.46
C LEU A 287 -14.93 48.65 -27.65
N ASP A 288 -14.84 48.13 -28.88
CA ASP A 288 -15.22 48.83 -30.13
C ASP A 288 -14.67 50.27 -30.27
N ASN A 289 -13.43 50.49 -29.80
CA ASN A 289 -12.76 51.80 -29.72
C ASN A 289 -13.46 52.85 -28.83
N GLN A 290 -14.10 52.43 -27.73
CA GLN A 290 -14.72 53.30 -26.72
C GLN A 290 -14.73 52.67 -25.30
N TRP A 291 -14.80 53.50 -24.25
CA TRP A 291 -14.87 53.05 -22.84
C TRP A 291 -16.32 52.75 -22.42
N THR A 292 -16.57 51.61 -21.77
CA THR A 292 -17.90 51.04 -21.41
C THR A 292 -17.95 50.60 -19.93
N ASP A 293 -19.07 50.76 -19.21
CA ASP A 293 -19.24 50.56 -17.73
C ASP A 293 -19.89 49.20 -17.31
N LEU A 294 -19.54 48.57 -16.16
CA LEU A 294 -19.93 47.18 -15.75
C LEU A 294 -20.26 46.76 -14.26
N GLY A 295 -19.44 46.91 -13.17
CA GLY A 295 -19.71 46.20 -11.85
C GLY A 295 -18.56 45.80 -10.83
N THR A 296 -18.47 44.53 -10.26
CA THR A 296 -17.60 43.98 -9.08
C THR A 296 -17.27 42.40 -8.96
N TYR A 297 -16.56 41.81 -7.90
CA TYR A 297 -16.06 40.36 -7.73
C TYR A 297 -15.54 39.79 -6.31
N GLN A 298 -15.58 38.43 -5.95
CA GLN A 298 -14.69 37.59 -4.98
C GLN A 298 -15.15 36.12 -4.51
N ALA A 299 -14.27 35.15 -4.04
CA ALA A 299 -14.53 33.88 -3.19
C ALA A 299 -13.31 32.92 -2.78
N ALA A 300 -13.41 31.90 -1.85
CA ALA A 300 -12.38 30.85 -1.41
C ALA A 300 -12.88 29.55 -0.60
N THR A 301 -12.08 28.47 -0.27
CA THR A 301 -12.47 27.15 0.44
C THR A 301 -11.32 26.20 1.02
N LEU A 302 -11.58 25.05 1.75
CA LEU A 302 -10.63 24.15 2.56
C LEU A 302 -10.70 22.55 2.37
N ASP A 303 -10.35 21.68 3.38
CA ASP A 303 -9.85 20.23 3.28
C ASP A 303 -10.25 19.13 4.37
N LYS A 304 -10.16 17.83 3.98
CA LYS A 304 -10.08 16.44 4.61
C LYS A 304 -11.06 15.73 5.61
N ASP A 305 -10.81 15.71 6.93
CA ASP A 305 -10.65 14.43 7.71
C ASP A 305 -11.52 14.21 8.96
N VAL A 306 -12.15 13.05 9.28
CA VAL A 306 -13.22 12.29 8.58
C VAL A 306 -12.87 11.14 7.58
N GLN A 307 -11.62 10.70 7.38
CA GLN A 307 -11.20 9.87 6.22
C GLN A 307 -11.59 8.35 6.11
N GLU A 308 -12.56 7.82 6.88
CA GLU A 308 -13.20 6.48 6.72
C GLU A 308 -14.73 6.51 6.75
N THR A 309 -15.29 7.59 7.32
CA THR A 309 -16.61 8.07 6.90
C THR A 309 -16.49 8.48 5.45
N LEU A 310 -15.57 9.38 5.06
CA LEU A 310 -14.96 9.30 3.72
C LEU A 310 -14.00 8.09 3.55
N GLY A 311 -14.57 6.90 3.74
CA GLY A 311 -14.17 5.52 3.40
C GLY A 311 -15.37 4.82 2.74
N ALA A 312 -16.50 4.69 3.46
CA ALA A 312 -17.79 4.24 2.92
C ALA A 312 -18.56 5.39 2.24
N LEU A 313 -18.63 6.55 2.87
CA LEU A 313 -18.83 7.88 2.27
C LEU A 313 -17.51 8.35 1.57
N LYS A 314 -16.55 7.47 1.20
CA LYS A 314 -15.57 7.70 0.07
C LYS A 314 -16.03 6.84 -1.10
N ALA A 315 -16.35 5.57 -0.90
CA ALA A 315 -17.03 4.80 -1.92
C ALA A 315 -18.28 5.56 -2.40
N VAL A 316 -18.96 6.25 -1.48
CA VAL A 316 -20.18 6.94 -1.81
C VAL A 316 -19.87 8.43 -2.15
N THR A 317 -18.91 9.16 -1.52
CA THR A 317 -18.57 10.57 -1.89
C THR A 317 -17.45 10.77 -2.93
N LEU A 318 -16.63 9.77 -3.23
CA LEU A 318 -15.79 9.69 -4.44
C LEU A 318 -16.59 9.20 -5.65
N LYS A 319 -17.78 8.62 -5.44
CA LYS A 319 -18.66 8.03 -6.47
C LYS A 319 -18.19 6.67 -7.03
N ASP A 320 -17.83 5.74 -6.14
CA ASP A 320 -17.76 4.31 -6.47
C ASP A 320 -19.15 3.74 -6.78
N ASN A 321 -19.13 2.80 -7.72
CA ASN A 321 -20.32 2.24 -8.33
C ASN A 321 -21.08 1.25 -7.42
N LEU A 322 -22.26 1.65 -6.96
CA LEU A 322 -23.24 0.83 -6.24
C LEU A 322 -23.72 -0.39 -7.06
N ILE A 323 -23.62 -0.35 -8.39
CA ILE A 323 -23.91 -1.48 -9.29
C ILE A 323 -22.65 -2.34 -9.45
N LYS A 324 -22.55 -3.32 -8.55
CA LYS A 324 -21.50 -4.36 -8.58
C LYS A 324 -21.48 -5.05 -9.96
N ASN A 325 -20.27 -5.26 -10.51
CA ASN A 325 -20.03 -5.77 -11.87
C ASN A 325 -20.66 -4.95 -13.03
N GLY A 326 -20.90 -3.65 -12.88
CA GLY A 326 -21.43 -2.80 -13.97
C GLY A 326 -20.54 -2.63 -15.22
N GLY A 327 -19.28 -3.08 -15.16
CA GLY A 327 -18.38 -3.22 -16.31
C GLY A 327 -18.39 -4.60 -16.98
N PHE A 328 -19.14 -5.57 -16.42
CA PHE A 328 -19.24 -6.96 -16.88
C PHE A 328 -17.87 -7.65 -17.03
N GLY A 329 -16.99 -7.47 -16.04
CA GLY A 329 -15.59 -7.91 -16.09
C GLY A 329 -15.38 -9.43 -16.04
N TYR A 330 -16.40 -10.16 -15.60
CA TYR A 330 -16.47 -11.62 -15.58
C TYR A 330 -17.36 -12.11 -16.74
N ASP A 331 -17.11 -13.32 -17.27
CA ASP A 331 -17.99 -13.97 -18.26
C ASP A 331 -19.29 -14.52 -17.61
N ASN A 332 -19.90 -13.67 -16.79
CA ASN A 332 -21.09 -13.93 -16.00
C ASN A 332 -21.85 -12.60 -15.85
N PRO A 333 -23.14 -12.52 -16.24
CA PRO A 333 -23.92 -11.30 -16.10
C PRO A 333 -24.23 -10.94 -14.63
N ALA A 334 -24.08 -11.87 -13.68
CA ALA A 334 -24.34 -11.62 -12.26
C ALA A 334 -23.54 -10.41 -11.72
N PRO A 335 -24.14 -9.55 -10.86
CA PRO A 335 -25.43 -9.71 -10.20
C PRO A 335 -26.62 -9.16 -11.01
N ALA A 336 -26.47 -8.88 -12.30
CA ALA A 336 -27.63 -8.62 -13.16
C ALA A 336 -28.48 -9.88 -13.28
N TYR A 337 -29.81 -9.74 -13.19
CA TYR A 337 -30.76 -10.83 -13.32
C TYR A 337 -31.96 -10.43 -14.20
N SER A 338 -32.65 -11.42 -14.75
CA SER A 338 -33.68 -11.20 -15.77
C SER A 338 -34.99 -10.64 -15.21
N ALA A 339 -35.67 -9.84 -16.03
CA ALA A 339 -37.08 -9.50 -15.85
C ALA A 339 -37.92 -10.21 -16.92
N GLY A 340 -38.98 -10.90 -16.49
CA GLY A 340 -39.78 -11.76 -17.36
C GLY A 340 -38.97 -12.95 -17.87
N THR A 341 -39.16 -13.33 -19.14
CA THR A 341 -38.43 -14.46 -19.76
C THR A 341 -37.11 -14.04 -20.40
N ALA A 342 -36.48 -12.96 -19.94
CA ALA A 342 -35.24 -12.49 -20.54
C ALA A 342 -34.07 -13.45 -20.26
N VAL A 343 -33.23 -13.63 -21.28
CA VAL A 343 -31.97 -14.36 -21.21
C VAL A 343 -30.84 -13.33 -21.14
N LEU A 344 -29.95 -13.49 -20.16
CA LEU A 344 -28.78 -12.64 -19.97
C LEU A 344 -27.53 -13.38 -20.42
N GLY A 345 -26.58 -12.65 -21.00
CA GLY A 345 -25.25 -13.14 -21.31
C GLY A 345 -24.23 -12.00 -21.30
N THR A 346 -22.95 -12.35 -21.43
CA THR A 346 -21.86 -11.39 -21.59
C THR A 346 -21.14 -11.66 -22.90
N PHE A 347 -20.71 -10.61 -23.59
CA PHE A 347 -19.84 -10.75 -24.76
C PHE A 347 -18.89 -9.56 -24.89
N LYS A 348 -17.75 -9.77 -25.53
CA LYS A 348 -16.70 -8.76 -25.71
C LYS A 348 -16.82 -8.08 -27.06
N PHE A 349 -16.87 -6.75 -27.07
CA PHE A 349 -17.04 -5.94 -28.29
C PHE A 349 -16.42 -4.55 -28.11
N LEU A 350 -15.71 -4.07 -29.13
CA LEU A 350 -14.96 -2.79 -29.09
C LEU A 350 -14.04 -2.67 -27.84
N GLY A 351 -13.37 -3.76 -27.48
CA GLY A 351 -12.45 -3.82 -26.34
C GLY A 351 -13.12 -3.79 -24.96
N ARG A 352 -14.46 -3.74 -24.88
CA ARG A 352 -15.23 -3.74 -23.63
C ARG A 352 -16.08 -4.99 -23.51
N ASN A 353 -16.44 -5.36 -22.28
CA ASN A 353 -17.45 -6.38 -22.05
C ASN A 353 -18.84 -5.72 -22.00
N TRP A 354 -19.82 -6.41 -22.56
CA TRP A 354 -21.19 -5.94 -22.69
C TRP A 354 -22.13 -7.02 -22.19
N LEU A 355 -23.09 -6.61 -21.36
CA LEU A 355 -24.26 -7.41 -21.05
C LEU A 355 -25.17 -7.46 -22.28
N THR A 356 -25.57 -8.65 -22.68
CA THR A 356 -26.64 -8.89 -23.65
C THR A 356 -27.93 -9.26 -22.93
N VAL A 357 -29.03 -8.68 -23.39
CA VAL A 357 -30.39 -9.05 -22.97
C VAL A 357 -31.18 -9.40 -24.22
N SER A 358 -31.80 -10.59 -24.25
CA SER A 358 -32.75 -10.99 -25.29
C SER A 358 -33.95 -11.71 -24.67
N THR A 359 -35.06 -11.86 -25.40
CA THR A 359 -36.23 -12.62 -24.92
C THR A 359 -36.74 -13.58 -26.00
N PRO A 360 -37.09 -14.84 -25.65
CA PRO A 360 -37.55 -15.84 -26.62
C PRO A 360 -39.02 -15.64 -27.03
N ASN A 361 -39.82 -14.96 -26.21
CA ASN A 361 -41.26 -14.76 -26.41
C ASN A 361 -41.64 -13.29 -26.21
N PRO A 362 -42.62 -12.74 -26.95
CA PRO A 362 -43.03 -11.34 -26.81
C PRO A 362 -43.90 -11.12 -25.56
N ALA A 363 -43.46 -10.27 -24.64
CA ALA A 363 -44.30 -9.71 -23.58
C ALA A 363 -43.82 -8.31 -23.17
N ALA A 364 -44.72 -7.53 -22.58
CA ALA A 364 -44.36 -6.23 -21.99
C ALA A 364 -43.58 -6.41 -20.68
N TYR A 365 -42.85 -5.36 -20.29
CA TYR A 365 -42.05 -5.25 -19.06
C TYR A 365 -40.95 -6.33 -18.90
N GLN A 366 -40.41 -6.83 -20.01
CA GLN A 366 -39.25 -7.73 -20.03
C GLN A 366 -37.94 -6.93 -20.11
N GLY A 367 -36.85 -7.47 -19.60
CA GLY A 367 -35.55 -6.78 -19.60
C GLY A 367 -34.58 -7.28 -18.53
N VAL A 368 -33.88 -6.36 -17.87
CA VAL A 368 -32.83 -6.68 -16.88
C VAL A 368 -32.96 -5.85 -15.61
N ARG A 369 -32.52 -6.45 -14.49
CA ARG A 369 -32.58 -5.93 -13.13
C ARG A 369 -31.24 -6.02 -12.40
N TRP A 370 -31.04 -5.15 -11.42
CA TRP A 370 -29.95 -5.23 -10.42
C TRP A 370 -30.50 -5.01 -9.02
N LYS A 371 -30.11 -5.87 -8.06
CA LYS A 371 -30.36 -5.67 -6.62
C LYS A 371 -29.25 -4.76 -6.10
N ILE A 372 -29.61 -3.58 -5.59
CA ILE A 372 -28.70 -2.53 -5.14
C ILE A 372 -28.96 -2.30 -3.66
N ASP A 373 -27.94 -2.51 -2.82
CA ASP A 373 -28.03 -2.26 -1.37
C ASP A 373 -28.43 -0.78 -1.14
N ASN A 374 -29.41 -0.50 -0.26
CA ASN A 374 -29.87 0.87 -0.05
C ASN A 374 -28.75 1.70 0.65
N PRO A 375 -28.13 2.70 -0.02
CA PRO A 375 -27.05 3.48 0.59
C PRO A 375 -27.51 4.32 1.78
N PHE A 376 -28.80 4.67 1.88
CA PHE A 376 -29.32 5.52 2.97
C PHE A 376 -29.43 4.77 4.29
N ASN A 377 -29.47 3.43 4.28
CA ASN A 377 -29.33 2.61 5.49
C ASN A 377 -27.95 2.79 6.15
N THR A 378 -26.93 3.15 5.36
CA THR A 378 -25.56 3.44 5.84
C THR A 378 -25.34 4.95 6.08
N LEU A 379 -26.00 5.82 5.30
CA LEU A 379 -25.84 7.28 5.39
C LEU A 379 -26.78 7.96 6.42
N GLY A 380 -27.77 7.23 6.95
CA GLY A 380 -28.78 7.75 7.89
C GLY A 380 -29.62 8.92 7.35
N SER A 381 -29.55 9.18 6.04
CA SER A 381 -29.94 10.43 5.40
C SER A 381 -30.20 10.19 3.91
N THR A 382 -31.24 10.82 3.34
CA THR A 382 -31.46 10.80 1.89
C THR A 382 -30.57 11.78 1.14
N TYR A 383 -29.98 11.30 0.05
CA TYR A 383 -29.21 12.07 -0.90
C TYR A 383 -29.61 11.66 -2.33
N PRO A 384 -29.55 12.55 -3.34
CA PRO A 384 -29.84 12.17 -4.71
C PRO A 384 -28.83 11.14 -5.25
N LEU A 385 -29.27 10.23 -6.12
CA LEU A 385 -28.38 9.29 -6.83
C LEU A 385 -28.02 9.82 -8.22
N HIS A 386 -26.81 9.54 -8.70
CA HIS A 386 -26.39 9.67 -10.10
C HIS A 386 -26.39 8.28 -10.73
N LEU A 387 -26.98 8.12 -11.92
CA LEU A 387 -26.97 6.88 -12.69
C LEU A 387 -26.57 7.18 -14.13
N GLU A 388 -25.60 6.45 -14.67
CA GLU A 388 -25.28 6.49 -16.10
C GLU A 388 -24.92 5.12 -16.69
N PHE A 389 -25.06 4.98 -18.01
CA PHE A 389 -24.72 3.78 -18.76
C PHE A 389 -24.66 4.05 -20.27
N ASN A 390 -24.02 3.15 -21.02
CA ASN A 390 -24.12 3.12 -22.48
C ASN A 390 -25.03 1.97 -22.91
N ILE A 391 -25.99 2.27 -23.78
CA ILE A 391 -26.96 1.32 -24.33
C ILE A 391 -27.00 1.37 -25.86
N ALA A 392 -27.09 0.21 -26.49
CA ALA A 392 -27.50 0.06 -27.88
C ALA A 392 -28.50 -1.09 -28.01
N THR A 393 -29.44 -1.00 -28.93
CA THR A 393 -30.46 -2.03 -29.15
C THR A 393 -30.48 -2.45 -30.61
N GLN A 394 -30.68 -3.74 -30.87
CA GLN A 394 -30.74 -4.26 -32.24
C GLN A 394 -31.91 -3.65 -33.01
N ASP A 395 -33.06 -3.50 -32.36
CA ASP A 395 -34.27 -2.90 -32.94
C ASP A 395 -34.53 -1.52 -32.35
N ARG A 396 -35.48 -0.78 -32.95
CA ARG A 396 -36.07 0.40 -32.32
C ARG A 396 -36.91 -0.05 -31.12
N MET A 397 -36.56 0.37 -29.91
CA MET A 397 -37.24 -0.05 -28.68
C MET A 397 -37.72 1.16 -27.87
N ASN A 398 -38.81 0.99 -27.13
CA ASN A 398 -39.26 1.94 -26.11
C ASN A 398 -38.94 1.33 -24.73
N LEU A 399 -38.06 1.99 -23.99
CA LEU A 399 -37.53 1.48 -22.73
C LEU A 399 -37.96 2.39 -21.58
N ILE A 400 -38.34 1.78 -20.47
CA ILE A 400 -38.55 2.44 -19.18
C ILE A 400 -37.38 2.13 -18.24
N LEU A 401 -36.97 3.15 -17.48
CA LEU A 401 -35.94 3.07 -16.45
C LEU A 401 -36.63 3.27 -15.09
N ASN A 402 -36.73 2.22 -14.28
CA ASN A 402 -37.39 2.25 -12.97
C ASN A 402 -36.39 2.00 -11.85
N LEU A 403 -36.64 2.61 -10.69
CA LEU A 403 -36.03 2.25 -9.42
C LEU A 403 -37.14 1.87 -8.43
N VAL A 404 -37.13 0.65 -7.90
CA VAL A 404 -38.21 0.12 -7.04
C VAL A 404 -37.66 -0.23 -5.67
N GLY A 405 -38.30 0.23 -4.60
CA GLY A 405 -37.90 -0.05 -3.22
C GLY A 405 -38.57 -1.32 -2.68
N TYR A 406 -37.82 -2.12 -1.93
CA TYR A 406 -38.31 -3.34 -1.31
C TYR A 406 -37.96 -3.41 0.18
N ASP A 407 -38.84 -4.00 0.98
CA ASP A 407 -38.62 -4.25 2.41
C ASP A 407 -37.72 -5.49 2.65
N SER A 408 -37.51 -5.85 3.92
CA SER A 408 -36.74 -7.03 4.32
C SER A 408 -37.39 -8.37 3.95
N SER A 409 -38.63 -8.37 3.47
CA SER A 409 -39.44 -9.54 3.13
C SER A 409 -39.69 -9.62 1.61
N ASP A 410 -38.90 -8.89 0.82
CA ASP A 410 -39.01 -8.71 -0.63
C ASP A 410 -40.41 -8.17 -1.11
N ASN A 411 -41.18 -7.46 -0.25
CA ASN A 411 -42.40 -6.75 -0.67
C ASN A 411 -42.05 -5.37 -1.24
N ARG A 412 -42.83 -4.89 -2.23
CA ARG A 412 -42.70 -3.53 -2.78
C ARG A 412 -43.18 -2.46 -1.79
N ILE A 413 -42.35 -1.46 -1.55
CA ILE A 413 -42.73 -0.29 -0.74
C ILE A 413 -43.39 0.76 -1.63
N GLY A 414 -44.56 1.28 -1.20
CA GLY A 414 -45.34 2.26 -1.96
C GLY A 414 -46.51 1.70 -2.77
N GLY A 415 -46.85 0.41 -2.61
CA GLY A 415 -47.97 -0.26 -3.28
C GLY A 415 -47.65 -0.76 -4.69
N ASP A 416 -48.66 -1.16 -5.46
CA ASP A 416 -48.49 -1.76 -6.79
C ASP A 416 -47.76 -0.83 -7.79
N SER A 417 -47.92 0.48 -7.60
CA SER A 417 -47.26 1.54 -8.37
C SER A 417 -45.96 2.05 -7.73
N GLY A 418 -45.43 1.39 -6.68
CA GLY A 418 -44.34 1.85 -5.80
C GLY A 418 -42.93 1.90 -6.40
N GLY A 419 -42.80 2.15 -7.70
CA GLY A 419 -41.53 2.38 -8.39
C GLY A 419 -41.39 3.83 -8.82
N LEU A 420 -40.20 4.41 -8.65
CA LEU A 420 -39.84 5.67 -9.27
C LEU A 420 -39.49 5.42 -10.74
N CYS A 421 -40.34 5.88 -11.66
CA CYS A 421 -39.97 6.01 -13.07
C CYS A 421 -38.95 7.16 -13.20
N VAL A 422 -37.72 6.82 -13.60
CA VAL A 422 -36.61 7.77 -13.76
C VAL A 422 -36.63 8.40 -15.15
N ASP A 423 -36.91 7.61 -16.19
CA ASP A 423 -37.06 8.07 -17.58
C ASP A 423 -37.84 7.03 -18.41
N THR A 424 -38.42 7.47 -19.52
CA THR A 424 -38.95 6.61 -20.58
C THR A 424 -38.45 7.13 -21.92
N PHE A 425 -37.72 6.30 -22.66
CA PHE A 425 -37.01 6.75 -23.87
C PHE A 425 -37.04 5.74 -25.01
N SER A 426 -37.04 6.26 -26.24
CA SER A 426 -36.90 5.46 -27.46
C SER A 426 -35.43 5.33 -27.88
N THR A 427 -35.05 4.16 -28.38
CA THR A 427 -33.78 3.91 -29.06
C THR A 427 -33.97 3.80 -30.58
N GLN A 428 -32.88 3.81 -31.34
CA GLN A 428 -32.81 3.47 -32.76
C GLN A 428 -31.90 2.25 -32.94
N SER A 429 -32.20 1.42 -33.93
CA SER A 429 -31.41 0.22 -34.28
C SER A 429 -29.92 0.54 -34.35
N TRP A 430 -29.13 -0.19 -33.56
CA TRP A 430 -27.68 -0.14 -33.41
C TRP A 430 -27.05 1.23 -33.07
N ARG A 431 -27.86 2.25 -32.79
CA ARG A 431 -27.35 3.54 -32.33
C ARG A 431 -26.96 3.44 -30.86
N PHE A 432 -25.74 3.87 -30.55
CA PHE A 432 -25.28 4.01 -29.17
C PHE A 432 -25.87 5.26 -28.53
N TYR A 433 -26.35 5.10 -27.30
CA TYR A 433 -26.82 6.16 -26.43
C TYR A 433 -26.00 6.11 -25.14
N HIS A 434 -25.44 7.26 -24.77
CA HIS A 434 -25.01 7.50 -23.40
C HIS A 434 -26.19 8.10 -22.62
N LYS A 435 -26.50 7.53 -21.46
CA LYS A 435 -27.62 7.92 -20.59
C LYS A 435 -27.06 8.31 -19.22
N ASN A 436 -27.57 9.40 -18.64
CA ASN A 436 -27.04 10.02 -17.42
C ASN A 436 -28.20 10.75 -16.70
N TYR A 437 -28.42 10.47 -15.41
CA TYR A 437 -29.59 10.90 -14.64
C TYR A 437 -29.26 11.27 -13.18
N LYS A 438 -29.92 12.31 -12.64
CA LYS A 438 -29.96 12.63 -11.21
C LYS A 438 -31.32 12.26 -10.63
N ILE A 439 -31.34 11.38 -9.64
CA ILE A 439 -32.54 10.71 -9.10
C ILE A 439 -32.74 11.17 -7.66
N ARG A 440 -33.87 11.80 -7.32
CA ARG A 440 -34.27 12.03 -5.92
C ARG A 440 -35.16 10.87 -5.47
N ILE A 441 -34.89 10.34 -4.28
CA ILE A 441 -35.62 9.21 -3.72
C ILE A 441 -36.78 9.76 -2.88
N PRO A 442 -38.05 9.41 -3.20
CA PRO A 442 -39.22 9.87 -2.44
C PRO A 442 -39.19 9.38 -0.99
N ASP A 443 -39.76 10.16 -0.07
CA ASP A 443 -39.80 9.82 1.36
C ASP A 443 -40.46 8.46 1.64
N SER A 444 -41.44 8.09 0.81
CA SER A 444 -42.12 6.80 0.86
C SER A 444 -41.22 5.59 0.54
N MET A 445 -40.05 5.78 -0.06
CA MET A 445 -39.11 4.71 -0.45
C MET A 445 -37.85 4.64 0.42
N ILE A 446 -37.70 5.53 1.40
CA ILE A 446 -36.48 5.64 2.23
C ILE A 446 -36.23 4.38 3.04
N GLY A 447 -37.28 3.83 3.65
CA GLY A 447 -37.23 2.63 4.52
C GLY A 447 -37.05 1.31 3.78
N ALA A 448 -36.62 1.31 2.52
CA ALA A 448 -36.31 0.10 1.78
C ALA A 448 -35.04 -0.59 2.34
N ASN A 449 -35.05 -1.92 2.43
CA ASN A 449 -33.81 -2.66 2.69
C ASN A 449 -32.85 -2.57 1.49
N TYR A 450 -33.40 -2.58 0.27
CA TYR A 450 -32.65 -2.49 -0.98
C TYR A 450 -33.51 -1.87 -2.10
N PHE A 451 -32.86 -1.42 -3.16
CA PHE A 451 -33.50 -0.98 -4.40
C PHE A 451 -33.30 -2.00 -5.52
N VAL A 452 -34.22 -2.04 -6.47
CA VAL A 452 -34.03 -2.72 -7.75
C VAL A 452 -34.06 -1.69 -8.86
N LEU A 453 -32.96 -1.58 -9.59
CA LEU A 453 -32.93 -0.86 -10.86
C LEU A 453 -33.47 -1.79 -11.96
N GLU A 454 -34.44 -1.33 -12.75
CA GLU A 454 -35.00 -2.08 -13.88
C GLU A 454 -34.83 -1.29 -15.19
N ILE A 455 -34.33 -1.94 -16.25
CA ILE A 455 -34.36 -1.44 -17.62
C ILE A 455 -35.25 -2.39 -18.43
N LEU A 456 -36.46 -1.95 -18.76
CA LEU A 456 -37.51 -2.82 -19.31
C LEU A 456 -38.07 -2.28 -20.63
N GLN A 457 -38.40 -3.18 -21.55
CA GLN A 457 -39.23 -2.91 -22.73
C GLN A 457 -40.68 -2.71 -22.30
N ILE A 458 -41.34 -1.63 -22.72
CA ILE A 458 -42.74 -1.35 -22.35
C ILE A 458 -43.77 -1.98 -23.31
N GLU A 459 -43.38 -2.32 -24.53
CA GLU A 459 -44.28 -2.89 -25.53
C GLU A 459 -44.31 -4.42 -25.50
N THR A 460 -45.45 -5.03 -25.89
CA THR A 460 -45.59 -6.49 -26.06
C THR A 460 -44.80 -6.99 -27.27
N LYS A 461 -43.47 -7.06 -27.15
CA LYS A 461 -42.53 -7.43 -28.22
C LYS A 461 -41.36 -8.25 -27.69
N THR A 462 -40.73 -9.04 -28.55
CA THR A 462 -39.46 -9.69 -28.26
C THR A 462 -38.33 -8.67 -28.21
N ILE A 463 -37.39 -8.86 -27.28
CA ILE A 463 -36.12 -8.17 -27.26
C ILE A 463 -35.14 -9.00 -28.09
N SER A 464 -34.83 -8.59 -29.33
CA SER A 464 -33.85 -9.31 -30.15
C SER A 464 -32.44 -9.20 -29.54
N GLN A 465 -32.01 -7.96 -29.25
CA GLN A 465 -30.85 -7.70 -28.40
C GLN A 465 -30.87 -6.29 -27.81
N ILE A 466 -30.66 -6.17 -26.50
CA ILE A 466 -30.13 -4.96 -25.84
C ILE A 466 -28.67 -5.24 -25.48
N ARG A 467 -27.79 -4.25 -25.65
CA ARG A 467 -26.39 -4.29 -25.24
C ARG A 467 -26.12 -3.13 -24.27
N LEU A 468 -25.60 -3.46 -23.09
CA LEU A 468 -25.29 -2.51 -22.02
C LEU A 468 -23.82 -2.62 -21.61
N THR A 469 -23.14 -1.48 -21.38
CA THR A 469 -21.77 -1.46 -20.83
C THR A 469 -21.51 -0.20 -20.02
N GLY A 470 -20.65 -0.31 -19.00
CA GLY A 470 -20.28 0.78 -18.11
C GLY A 470 -21.48 1.36 -17.38
N ILE A 471 -22.36 0.50 -16.85
CA ILE A 471 -23.48 0.93 -16.02
C ILE A 471 -22.96 1.25 -14.62
N GLN A 472 -23.21 2.49 -14.16
CA GLN A 472 -22.80 2.93 -12.84
C GLN A 472 -23.84 3.77 -12.12
N MET A 473 -24.00 3.53 -10.82
CA MET A 473 -24.86 4.32 -9.93
C MET A 473 -24.09 4.73 -8.69
N ASN A 474 -24.15 6.00 -8.32
CA ASN A 474 -23.37 6.61 -7.25
C ASN A 474 -24.26 7.55 -6.42
N VAL A 475 -23.96 7.83 -5.15
CA VAL A 475 -24.67 8.89 -4.41
C VAL A 475 -24.06 10.26 -4.73
N ILE A 476 -24.91 11.28 -4.83
CA ILE A 476 -24.53 12.68 -4.92
C ILE A 476 -24.66 13.28 -3.53
N PHE A 477 -23.54 13.44 -2.84
CA PHE A 477 -23.46 14.28 -1.66
C PHE A 477 -23.60 15.72 -2.10
N ASP A 478 -24.64 16.40 -1.63
CA ASP A 478 -24.63 17.85 -1.69
C ASP A 478 -23.53 18.33 -0.75
N THR A 479 -22.44 18.88 -1.30
CA THR A 479 -21.43 19.63 -0.55
C THR A 479 -22.02 20.91 0.09
N ASN A 480 -23.29 21.19 -0.20
CA ASN A 480 -24.18 22.13 0.47
C ASN A 480 -25.15 21.37 1.40
N ASP A 481 -24.64 20.54 2.33
CA ASP A 481 -25.53 19.79 3.22
C ASP A 481 -26.29 20.75 4.15
N ASN A 482 -27.60 20.83 3.92
CA ASN A 482 -28.50 21.67 4.69
C ASN A 482 -28.63 21.23 6.16
N LYS A 483 -28.07 20.08 6.56
CA LYS A 483 -28.11 19.58 7.94
C LYS A 483 -27.29 20.38 8.95
N LEU A 484 -26.19 21.04 8.56
CA LEU A 484 -25.48 21.97 9.44
C LEU A 484 -26.14 23.36 9.49
N ASN A 485 -26.93 23.71 8.47
CA ASN A 485 -27.70 24.95 8.45
C ASN A 485 -28.95 24.92 9.33
N ASN A 486 -29.37 23.72 9.76
CA ASN A 486 -30.50 23.54 10.65
C ASN A 486 -30.17 24.01 12.07
N ASN A 487 -31.15 24.68 12.68
CA ASN A 487 -31.13 25.06 14.07
C ASN A 487 -31.12 23.80 14.97
N LEU A 488 -30.08 23.59 15.77
CA LEU A 488 -29.97 22.51 16.77
C LEU A 488 -31.13 22.56 17.77
N LEU A 489 -31.70 23.75 18.01
CA LEU A 489 -32.85 23.92 18.90
C LEU A 489 -34.18 23.44 18.29
N ALA A 490 -34.22 23.07 17.00
CA ALA A 490 -35.38 22.44 16.39
C ALA A 490 -35.67 21.04 16.95
N ASN A 491 -34.66 20.38 17.54
CA ASN A 491 -34.75 19.09 18.23
C ASN A 491 -34.19 19.18 19.67
N ALA A 492 -34.27 20.35 20.31
CA ALA A 492 -33.73 20.54 21.65
C ALA A 492 -34.46 19.69 22.71
N ILE A 493 -33.70 19.26 23.71
CA ILE A 493 -34.15 18.40 24.81
C ILE A 493 -34.96 19.24 25.81
N ASP A 494 -34.48 20.46 26.08
CA ASP A 494 -35.16 21.48 26.86
C ASP A 494 -35.09 22.83 26.14
N ILE A 495 -36.26 23.46 25.92
CA ILE A 495 -36.37 24.76 25.24
C ILE A 495 -36.91 25.81 26.22
N GLY A 496 -36.01 26.64 26.73
CA GLY A 496 -36.37 27.78 27.57
C GLY A 496 -36.89 27.38 28.94
N VAL A 497 -36.25 26.38 29.55
CA VAL A 497 -36.47 26.02 30.95
C VAL A 497 -35.82 27.09 31.83
N SER A 498 -36.47 27.46 32.92
CA SER A 498 -35.94 28.38 33.92
C SER A 498 -34.73 27.79 34.62
N THR A 499 -33.71 28.60 34.92
CA THR A 499 -32.52 28.13 35.65
C THR A 499 -32.81 27.67 37.08
N HIS A 500 -33.99 27.97 37.61
CA HIS A 500 -34.51 27.46 38.88
C HIS A 500 -35.91 26.82 38.66
N SER A 501 -36.21 25.76 39.40
CA SER A 501 -37.44 24.95 39.20
C SER A 501 -38.74 25.60 39.71
N ASP A 502 -38.63 26.70 40.45
CA ASP A 502 -39.75 27.44 41.06
C ASP A 502 -40.10 28.76 40.34
N THR A 503 -39.43 29.07 39.24
CA THR A 503 -39.66 30.29 38.44
C THR A 503 -40.91 30.19 37.54
N GLN A 504 -41.61 31.31 37.31
CA GLN A 504 -42.76 31.35 36.41
C GLN A 504 -42.34 31.49 34.94
N SER A 505 -42.63 30.48 34.12
CA SER A 505 -42.39 30.48 32.66
C SER A 505 -43.71 30.32 31.87
N GLY A 506 -43.83 30.97 30.71
CA GLY A 506 -44.98 30.81 29.81
C GLY A 506 -44.67 31.19 28.35
N LYS A 507 -45.46 30.67 27.41
CA LYS A 507 -45.39 31.04 25.99
C LYS A 507 -46.38 32.15 25.68
N LEU A 508 -45.96 33.16 24.91
CA LEU A 508 -46.76 34.33 24.54
C LEU A 508 -46.59 34.63 23.04
N ARG A 509 -47.69 34.73 22.28
CA ARG A 509 -47.64 35.20 20.89
C ARG A 509 -47.95 36.69 20.82
N PHE A 510 -47.03 37.48 20.27
CA PHE A 510 -47.17 38.94 20.13
C PHE A 510 -46.27 39.47 19.00
N ALA A 511 -46.76 40.46 18.24
CA ALA A 511 -46.08 41.02 17.06
C ALA A 511 -45.63 39.94 16.05
N ASP A 512 -46.55 39.03 15.72
CA ASP A 512 -46.38 37.87 14.82
C ASP A 512 -45.26 36.88 15.19
N LYS A 513 -44.72 37.00 16.40
CA LYS A 513 -43.69 36.09 16.95
C LYS A 513 -44.20 35.33 18.17
N ASP A 514 -43.71 34.10 18.32
CA ASP A 514 -43.87 33.31 19.53
C ASP A 514 -42.67 33.58 20.46
N TRP A 515 -42.95 34.01 21.68
CA TRP A 515 -41.98 34.36 22.71
C TRP A 515 -42.05 33.36 23.87
N ILE A 516 -40.87 33.02 24.40
CA ILE A 516 -40.74 32.38 25.72
C ILE A 516 -40.58 33.52 26.73
N GLN A 517 -41.48 33.58 27.71
CA GLN A 517 -41.48 34.59 28.77
C GLN A 517 -41.16 33.93 30.11
N ILE A 518 -40.32 34.59 30.91
CA ILE A 518 -39.96 34.19 32.27
C ILE A 518 -39.96 35.40 33.21
N SER A 519 -40.32 35.18 34.48
CA SER A 519 -40.14 36.15 35.57
C SER A 519 -39.92 35.42 36.90
N ASP A 520 -38.98 35.90 37.70
CA ASP A 520 -38.68 35.35 39.03
C ASP A 520 -38.73 36.45 40.11
N PRO A 521 -39.66 36.40 41.07
CA PRO A 521 -39.69 37.35 42.18
C PRO A 521 -38.55 37.15 43.20
N ASN A 522 -37.82 36.03 43.15
CA ASN A 522 -36.78 35.71 44.11
C ASN A 522 -35.43 36.37 43.77
N ILE A 523 -34.79 36.97 44.76
CA ILE A 523 -33.45 37.55 44.66
C ILE A 523 -32.41 36.42 44.64
N ARG A 524 -31.95 36.05 43.44
CA ARG A 524 -30.93 35.00 43.19
C ARG A 524 -30.00 35.41 42.04
N GLY A 525 -28.82 34.82 41.98
CA GLY A 525 -27.86 35.01 40.88
C GLY A 525 -28.13 34.05 39.73
N PHE A 526 -27.73 34.40 38.51
CA PHE A 526 -27.92 33.59 37.29
C PHE A 526 -29.39 33.21 36.99
N ASN A 527 -30.34 34.06 37.41
CA ASN A 527 -31.74 33.93 37.00
C ASN A 527 -31.86 34.13 35.48
N GLY A 528 -32.51 33.20 34.78
CA GLY A 528 -32.68 33.27 33.34
C GLY A 528 -33.20 31.98 32.71
N LEU A 529 -32.88 31.78 31.42
CA LEU A 529 -33.31 30.65 30.61
C LEU A 529 -32.13 29.77 30.20
N SER A 530 -32.33 28.47 30.18
CA SER A 530 -31.41 27.48 29.60
C SER A 530 -32.02 26.74 28.40
N PHE A 531 -31.16 26.40 27.46
CA PHE A 531 -31.46 25.67 26.22
C PHE A 531 -30.46 24.51 26.10
N ALA A 532 -30.96 23.27 26.24
CA ALA A 532 -30.12 22.07 26.22
C ALA A 532 -30.34 21.28 24.93
N PHE A 533 -29.24 20.89 24.29
CA PHE A 533 -29.24 20.12 23.05
C PHE A 533 -28.12 19.08 23.05
N ASN A 534 -28.31 17.99 22.29
CA ASN A 534 -27.26 16.99 22.08
C ASN A 534 -26.01 17.66 21.52
N ASN A 535 -24.84 17.29 22.05
CA ASN A 535 -23.57 17.85 21.60
C ASN A 535 -23.21 17.29 20.21
N PRO A 536 -23.31 18.06 19.10
CA PRO A 536 -23.00 17.52 17.78
C PRO A 536 -21.49 17.23 17.64
N TYR A 537 -20.65 17.97 18.36
CA TYR A 537 -19.20 17.89 18.25
C TYR A 537 -18.62 16.58 18.82
N LYS A 538 -19.39 15.87 19.65
CA LYS A 538 -19.02 14.58 20.22
C LYS A 538 -18.78 13.52 19.15
N ASP A 539 -19.62 13.50 18.12
CA ASP A 539 -19.58 12.47 17.07
C ASP A 539 -18.64 12.87 15.91
N TYR A 540 -18.51 14.17 15.63
CA TYR A 540 -17.62 14.68 14.57
C TYR A 540 -16.16 14.84 14.99
N GLN A 541 -15.86 14.94 16.30
CA GLN A 541 -14.51 15.14 16.86
C GLN A 541 -13.72 16.34 16.27
N ILE A 542 -14.43 17.30 15.69
CA ILE A 542 -13.90 18.49 15.00
C ILE A 542 -14.62 19.72 15.54
N LEU A 543 -13.86 20.72 15.98
CA LEU A 543 -14.36 21.98 16.51
C LEU A 543 -14.79 22.94 15.38
N TYR A 544 -16.00 22.79 14.86
CA TYR A 544 -16.64 23.89 14.12
C TYR A 544 -17.14 24.96 15.11
N PRO A 545 -17.03 26.26 14.83
CA PRO A 545 -17.63 27.28 15.66
C PRO A 545 -19.15 27.14 15.67
N LEU A 546 -19.75 27.46 16.81
CA LEU A 546 -21.19 27.48 17.01
C LEU A 546 -21.68 28.91 16.78
N HIS A 547 -22.67 29.06 15.91
CA HIS A 547 -23.44 30.28 15.76
C HIS A 547 -24.61 30.27 16.73
N PHE A 548 -24.76 31.30 17.54
CA PHE A 548 -25.93 31.53 18.39
C PHE A 548 -26.57 32.88 18.05
N GLU A 549 -27.85 32.86 17.71
CA GLU A 549 -28.66 34.04 17.43
C GLU A 549 -29.97 33.98 18.23
N THR A 550 -30.45 35.14 18.71
CA THR A 550 -31.74 35.27 19.37
C THR A 550 -32.20 36.73 19.41
N THR A 551 -33.51 36.95 19.57
CA THR A 551 -34.07 38.26 19.96
C THR A 551 -34.49 38.20 21.43
N LEU A 552 -34.02 39.15 22.24
CA LEU A 552 -34.41 39.28 23.65
C LEU A 552 -35.08 40.63 23.93
N MET A 553 -35.97 40.66 24.92
CA MET A 553 -36.66 41.86 25.39
C MET A 553 -36.85 41.74 26.91
N SER A 554 -36.46 42.77 27.66
CA SER A 554 -36.55 42.80 29.13
C SER A 554 -37.50 43.91 29.59
N ALA A 555 -38.23 43.70 30.68
CA ALA A 555 -39.14 44.71 31.23
C ALA A 555 -38.41 45.92 31.84
N GLU A 556 -37.12 45.79 32.14
CA GLU A 556 -36.26 46.84 32.67
C GLU A 556 -34.96 46.91 31.87
N THR A 557 -34.16 47.96 32.08
CA THR A 557 -32.79 47.98 31.55
C THR A 557 -31.87 47.13 32.44
N ALA A 558 -31.33 46.03 31.91
CA ALA A 558 -30.56 45.04 32.67
C ALA A 558 -29.43 44.41 31.86
N GLN A 559 -28.34 44.02 32.54
CA GLN A 559 -27.27 43.22 31.95
C GLN A 559 -27.65 41.75 31.92
N TYR A 560 -27.34 41.07 30.81
CA TYR A 560 -27.44 39.63 30.64
C TYR A 560 -26.14 39.07 30.07
N ASN A 561 -25.79 37.86 30.50
CA ASN A 561 -24.70 37.07 29.96
C ASN A 561 -25.27 35.87 29.20
N ILE A 562 -24.69 35.57 28.03
CA ILE A 562 -24.90 34.34 27.28
C ILE A 562 -23.73 33.42 27.63
N VAL A 563 -24.02 32.19 28.07
CA VAL A 563 -23.04 31.31 28.71
C VAL A 563 -23.17 29.88 28.18
N LEU A 564 -22.05 29.20 27.94
CA LEU A 564 -21.98 27.81 27.48
C LEU A 564 -21.43 26.89 28.58
N TYR A 565 -21.96 25.67 28.68
CA TYR A 565 -21.31 24.56 29.40
C TYR A 565 -21.74 23.21 28.83
N GLY A 566 -21.03 22.14 29.21
CA GLY A 566 -21.36 20.77 28.84
C GLY A 566 -21.96 19.98 30.00
N ILE A 567 -22.67 18.91 29.68
CA ILE A 567 -23.13 17.88 30.63
C ILE A 567 -22.61 16.52 30.15
N ASP A 568 -21.96 15.77 31.05
CA ASP A 568 -21.43 14.42 30.81
C ASP A 568 -22.52 13.33 30.86
N ALA A 569 -22.15 12.09 30.51
CA ALA A 569 -23.09 10.97 30.47
C ALA A 569 -23.69 10.59 31.84
N ASN A 570 -23.15 11.11 32.94
CA ASN A 570 -23.64 10.92 34.31
C ASN A 570 -24.47 12.12 34.82
N GLY A 571 -24.68 13.15 34.01
CA GLY A 571 -25.36 14.39 34.40
C GLY A 571 -24.45 15.44 35.06
N THR A 572 -23.13 15.24 35.04
CA THR A 572 -22.14 16.14 35.66
C THR A 572 -21.81 17.30 34.75
N ARG A 573 -21.68 18.51 35.31
CA ARG A 573 -21.33 19.73 34.57
C ARG A 573 -19.84 19.74 34.18
N ILE A 574 -19.54 20.13 32.94
CA ILE A 574 -18.18 20.34 32.40
C ILE A 574 -18.06 21.79 31.92
N GLY A 575 -16.88 22.43 32.10
CA GLY A 575 -16.58 23.75 31.51
C GLY A 575 -16.47 24.93 32.48
N GLY A 576 -15.92 24.72 33.68
CA GLY A 576 -15.49 25.82 34.58
C GLY A 576 -16.41 26.12 35.77
N ASP A 577 -15.82 26.72 36.81
CA ASP A 577 -16.47 26.90 38.11
C ASP A 577 -17.60 27.94 38.09
N SER A 578 -18.70 27.61 38.80
CA SER A 578 -19.76 28.53 39.21
C SER A 578 -20.53 29.32 38.12
N GLY A 579 -20.30 29.08 36.83
CA GLY A 579 -20.94 29.86 35.76
C GLY A 579 -21.02 29.17 34.40
N GLY A 580 -19.93 28.58 33.92
CA GLY A 580 -19.73 28.20 32.52
C GLY A 580 -19.04 29.31 31.72
N THR A 581 -18.63 29.03 30.48
CA THR A 581 -17.88 29.95 29.63
C THR A 581 -18.78 31.05 29.08
N ILE A 582 -18.50 32.31 29.42
CA ILE A 582 -19.27 33.46 28.91
C ILE A 582 -18.95 33.66 27.42
N ILE A 583 -19.97 33.50 26.58
CA ILE A 583 -19.93 33.80 25.14
C ILE A 583 -20.03 35.31 24.90
N LYS A 584 -20.99 35.97 25.56
CA LYS A 584 -21.28 37.39 25.36
C LYS A 584 -21.90 38.01 26.60
N SER A 585 -21.56 39.26 26.89
CA SER A 585 -22.26 40.10 27.86
C SER A 585 -22.93 41.25 27.10
N LEU A 586 -24.16 41.60 27.47
CA LEU A 586 -24.94 42.67 26.82
C LEU A 586 -25.86 43.40 27.81
N ILE A 587 -26.29 44.60 27.47
CA ILE A 587 -27.28 45.38 28.22
C ILE A 587 -28.56 45.46 27.38
N ALA A 588 -29.63 44.81 27.85
CA ALA A 588 -30.96 44.98 27.30
C ALA A 588 -31.55 46.31 27.80
N GLN A 589 -32.22 47.06 26.93
CA GLN A 589 -32.98 48.25 27.33
C GLN A 589 -34.45 47.90 27.57
N SER A 590 -35.09 48.56 28.53
CA SER A 590 -36.51 48.32 28.89
C SER A 590 -37.43 48.34 27.67
N TRP A 591 -38.12 47.22 27.45
CA TRP A 591 -39.05 46.92 26.35
C TRP A 591 -38.50 47.08 24.92
N LEU A 592 -37.19 47.27 24.75
CA LEU A 592 -36.56 47.30 23.43
C LEU A 592 -36.14 45.88 23.01
N SER A 593 -36.63 45.41 21.86
CA SER A 593 -36.18 44.17 21.26
C SER A 593 -34.71 44.29 20.83
N THR A 594 -33.84 43.55 21.47
CA THR A 594 -32.40 43.51 21.19
C THR A 594 -32.08 42.20 20.47
N LYS A 595 -31.58 42.28 19.24
CA LYS A 595 -31.08 41.10 18.53
C LYS A 595 -29.63 40.83 18.95
N VAL A 596 -29.31 39.57 19.22
CA VAL A 596 -27.95 39.10 19.51
C VAL A 596 -27.60 38.00 18.51
N SER A 597 -26.38 38.00 17.99
CA SER A 597 -25.91 37.08 16.96
C SER A 597 -24.39 36.96 17.11
N GLU A 598 -23.89 35.80 17.52
CA GLU A 598 -22.49 35.57 17.90
C GLU A 598 -21.98 34.25 17.31
N ASN A 599 -20.71 34.22 16.93
CA ASN A 599 -19.99 33.02 16.50
C ASN A 599 -18.86 32.75 17.50
N PHE A 600 -18.78 31.54 18.06
CA PHE A 600 -17.75 31.19 19.04
C PHE A 600 -17.33 29.72 18.91
N PHE A 601 -16.07 29.43 19.21
CA PHE A 601 -15.63 28.04 19.37
C PHE A 601 -16.05 27.52 20.75
N ILE A 602 -16.42 26.24 20.83
CA ILE A 602 -16.62 25.59 22.13
C ILE A 602 -15.25 25.23 22.72
N ASP A 603 -15.15 25.24 24.05
CA ASP A 603 -13.94 24.79 24.75
C ASP A 603 -13.69 23.29 24.49
N SER A 604 -12.44 22.89 24.28
CA SER A 604 -12.08 21.50 23.95
C SER A 604 -12.45 20.50 25.05
N SER A 605 -12.54 20.93 26.31
CA SER A 605 -13.06 20.12 27.42
C SER A 605 -14.52 19.70 27.23
N LEU A 606 -15.29 20.43 26.44
CA LEU A 606 -16.70 20.15 26.16
C LEU A 606 -16.91 19.14 25.01
N LEU A 607 -15.86 18.76 24.28
CA LEU A 607 -15.97 17.81 23.15
C LEU A 607 -16.60 16.47 23.55
N ASN A 608 -16.27 15.96 24.74
CA ASN A 608 -16.77 14.68 25.23
C ASN A 608 -18.09 14.77 26.01
N ALA A 609 -18.64 15.97 26.20
CA ALA A 609 -19.95 16.16 26.82
C ALA A 609 -21.05 15.48 25.97
N THR A 610 -22.03 14.86 26.60
CA THR A 610 -23.22 14.32 25.90
C THR A 610 -24.16 15.43 25.43
N GLN A 611 -24.25 16.52 26.18
CA GLN A 611 -25.11 17.66 25.87
C GLN A 611 -24.33 18.96 26.03
N LEU A 612 -24.73 19.96 25.24
CA LEU A 612 -24.34 21.36 25.45
C LEU A 612 -25.55 22.14 25.94
N VAL A 613 -25.31 23.09 26.83
CA VAL A 613 -26.33 24.00 27.35
C VAL A 613 -25.89 25.43 27.13
N ILE A 614 -26.75 26.21 26.46
CA ILE A 614 -26.63 27.66 26.39
C ILE A 614 -27.59 28.28 27.40
N GLN A 615 -27.10 29.24 28.19
CA GLN A 615 -27.87 30.00 29.16
C GLN A 615 -27.90 31.48 28.79
N ILE A 616 -29.07 32.12 28.90
CA ILE A 616 -29.23 33.57 28.89
C ILE A 616 -29.63 33.98 30.30
N VAL A 617 -28.69 34.53 31.06
CA VAL A 617 -28.80 34.69 32.51
C VAL A 617 -28.37 36.07 32.97
N GLN A 618 -29.06 36.61 33.96
CA GLN A 618 -28.67 37.85 34.61
C GLN A 618 -27.52 37.56 35.60
N PRO A 619 -26.33 38.19 35.46
CA PRO A 619 -25.18 37.87 36.31
C PRO A 619 -25.29 38.47 37.73
N THR A 620 -26.17 39.45 37.94
CA THR A 620 -26.36 40.11 39.25
C THR A 620 -27.42 39.40 40.10
N THR A 621 -27.18 39.31 41.41
CA THR A 621 -28.09 38.65 42.37
C THR A 621 -29.29 39.55 42.66
N LYS A 622 -30.41 39.33 41.96
CA LYS A 622 -31.59 40.21 41.95
C LYS A 622 -32.81 39.45 41.39
N ALA A 623 -34.02 39.89 41.74
CA ALA A 623 -35.26 39.37 41.14
C ALA A 623 -35.26 39.59 39.61
N LEU A 624 -35.67 38.58 38.85
CA LEU A 624 -35.75 38.66 37.39
C LEU A 624 -37.10 39.25 36.99
N SER A 625 -37.08 40.53 36.61
CA SER A 625 -38.21 41.14 35.89
C SER A 625 -38.44 40.44 34.55
N THR A 626 -39.61 40.63 33.95
CA THR A 626 -40.05 39.86 32.78
C THR A 626 -39.04 39.89 31.63
N LEU A 627 -38.39 38.74 31.40
CA LEU A 627 -37.51 38.50 30.26
C LEU A 627 -38.29 37.71 29.20
N ARG A 628 -38.18 38.14 27.95
CA ARG A 628 -38.75 37.46 26.78
C ARG A 628 -37.65 37.14 25.78
N VAL A 629 -37.72 35.95 25.19
CA VAL A 629 -36.75 35.48 24.18
C VAL A 629 -37.50 34.83 23.01
N SER A 630 -37.13 35.18 21.78
CA SER A 630 -37.67 34.63 20.51
C SER A 630 -36.54 34.40 19.50
N ASP A 631 -36.90 33.83 18.34
CA ASP A 631 -36.01 33.65 17.18
C ASP A 631 -34.69 32.93 17.51
N ILE A 632 -34.73 31.98 18.45
CA ILE A 632 -33.53 31.36 19.01
C ILE A 632 -32.97 30.34 18.01
N VAL A 633 -31.74 30.56 17.57
CA VAL A 633 -30.99 29.71 16.65
C VAL A 633 -29.65 29.36 17.28
N ALA A 634 -29.38 28.07 17.47
CA ALA A 634 -28.03 27.57 17.71
C ALA A 634 -27.67 26.63 16.55
N LYS A 635 -26.60 26.86 15.80
CA LYS A 635 -26.19 25.95 14.72
C LYS A 635 -24.68 25.93 14.50
N PRO A 636 -24.05 24.78 14.20
CA PRO A 636 -22.64 24.77 13.85
C PRO A 636 -22.48 25.45 12.49
N ILE A 637 -21.50 26.33 12.36
CA ILE A 637 -21.20 26.97 11.07
C ILE A 637 -19.97 26.34 10.44
N SER A 638 -20.09 25.98 9.16
CA SER A 638 -18.98 25.49 8.35
C SER A 638 -17.89 26.56 8.27
N TYR A 639 -16.85 26.45 9.09
CA TYR A 639 -15.75 27.41 9.09
C TYR A 639 -14.81 27.12 7.94
N HIS A 640 -15.05 27.79 6.81
CA HIS A 640 -14.05 27.93 5.77
C HIS A 640 -12.93 28.80 6.35
N LEU A 641 -11.84 28.17 6.86
CA LEU A 641 -10.58 28.87 7.10
C LEU A 641 -10.20 29.55 5.79
N SER A 642 -10.29 30.87 5.73
CA SER A 642 -9.96 31.59 4.52
C SER A 642 -8.47 31.41 4.27
N THR A 643 -8.10 30.92 3.09
CA THR A 643 -6.72 30.96 2.58
C THR A 643 -6.31 32.39 2.18
N LYS A 644 -6.96 33.41 2.75
CA LYS A 644 -6.67 34.82 2.53
C LYS A 644 -5.43 35.17 3.33
N ASP A 645 -4.51 35.89 2.70
CA ASP A 645 -3.36 36.47 3.37
C ASP A 645 -3.82 37.43 4.48
N ILE A 646 -3.25 37.23 5.67
CA ILE A 646 -3.41 38.10 6.84
C ILE A 646 -2.73 39.45 6.58
N LEU A 647 -1.73 39.48 5.70
CA LEU A 647 -1.22 40.70 5.11
C LEU A 647 -2.17 41.12 3.98
N ASP A 648 -3.21 41.89 4.31
CA ASP A 648 -4.16 42.42 3.32
C ASP A 648 -3.39 43.07 2.15
N ASN A 649 -3.57 42.52 0.94
CA ASN A 649 -2.81 42.79 -0.29
C ASN A 649 -1.33 42.36 -0.31
N SER A 650 -1.04 41.06 -0.15
CA SER A 650 0.27 40.48 -0.52
C SER A 650 0.61 40.52 -2.03
N ASN A 651 -0.34 40.92 -2.88
CA ASN A 651 -0.06 41.38 -4.24
C ASN A 651 0.67 42.74 -4.20
N ILE A 652 1.98 42.68 -4.02
CA ILE A 652 2.89 43.82 -4.10
C ILE A 652 2.93 44.30 -5.56
N GLU A 653 2.00 45.20 -5.91
CA GLU A 653 2.09 46.01 -7.12
C GLU A 653 2.94 47.26 -6.88
N LEU A 654 3.50 47.81 -7.96
CA LEU A 654 4.50 48.91 -7.94
C LEU A 654 4.05 50.20 -7.21
N ASN A 655 2.76 50.35 -6.90
CA ASN A 655 2.18 51.50 -6.19
C ASN A 655 1.53 51.11 -4.83
N GLY A 656 1.68 49.87 -4.36
CA GLY A 656 0.84 49.24 -3.34
C GLY A 656 1.38 49.19 -1.90
N LEU A 657 2.37 50.00 -1.50
CA LEU A 657 3.02 49.91 -0.18
C LEU A 657 2.18 50.43 1.01
N GLN A 658 0.85 50.54 0.93
CA GLN A 658 0.04 51.19 1.98
C GLN A 658 0.07 50.50 3.35
N ASN A 659 0.27 49.18 3.38
CA ASN A 659 0.40 48.40 4.61
C ASN A 659 1.87 48.13 5.02
N ILE A 660 2.84 48.67 4.28
CA ILE A 660 4.28 48.35 4.41
C ILE A 660 5.06 49.63 4.71
N THR A 661 5.69 49.70 5.89
CA THR A 661 6.46 50.87 6.33
C THR A 661 7.87 50.49 6.76
N SER A 662 8.80 51.45 6.81
CA SER A 662 10.13 51.19 7.37
C SER A 662 10.08 51.08 8.89
N ASN A 663 10.95 50.25 9.47
CA ASN A 663 11.16 50.22 10.92
C ASN A 663 11.80 51.51 11.46
N THR A 664 12.56 52.22 10.62
CA THR A 664 13.36 53.38 10.98
C THR A 664 13.23 54.49 9.94
N ASN A 665 13.43 55.75 10.37
CA ASN A 665 13.34 56.92 9.51
C ASN A 665 14.49 57.04 8.47
N ASP A 666 15.54 56.23 8.60
CA ASP A 666 16.68 56.17 7.67
C ASP A 666 16.58 55.01 6.66
N SER A 667 15.56 54.16 6.77
CA SER A 667 15.29 53.07 5.84
C SER A 667 14.31 53.52 4.77
N THR A 668 14.66 53.27 3.51
CA THR A 668 13.82 53.50 2.34
C THR A 668 13.33 52.16 1.79
N ILE A 669 12.05 52.12 1.44
CA ILE A 669 11.39 50.95 0.85
C ILE A 669 10.91 51.33 -0.55
N SER A 670 11.17 50.45 -1.51
CA SER A 670 10.77 50.61 -2.92
C SER A 670 10.35 49.27 -3.51
N ALA A 671 9.46 49.27 -4.49
CA ALA A 671 9.11 48.06 -5.24
C ALA A 671 9.71 48.13 -6.64
N TYR A 672 10.21 47.00 -7.16
CA TYR A 672 10.70 46.90 -8.54
C TYR A 672 10.37 45.52 -9.14
N LYS A 673 10.28 45.44 -10.47
CA LYS A 673 10.09 44.16 -11.17
C LYS A 673 11.41 43.62 -11.69
N TYR A 674 11.63 42.32 -11.50
CA TYR A 674 12.78 41.59 -12.02
C TYR A 674 12.39 40.13 -12.27
N LEU A 675 12.80 39.56 -13.41
CA LEU A 675 12.42 38.20 -13.86
C LEU A 675 10.90 37.92 -13.81
N ASN A 676 10.09 38.92 -14.18
CA ASN A 676 8.62 38.89 -14.16
C ASN A 676 7.95 38.85 -12.76
N GLU A 677 8.73 38.95 -11.68
CA GLU A 677 8.24 39.01 -10.30
C GLU A 677 8.41 40.42 -9.71
N THR A 678 7.57 40.82 -8.75
CA THR A 678 7.80 42.05 -7.97
C THR A 678 8.61 41.74 -6.71
N TRP A 679 9.60 42.58 -6.45
CA TRP A 679 10.47 42.54 -5.28
C TRP A 679 10.33 43.84 -4.48
N ILE A 680 10.24 43.74 -3.16
CA ILE A 680 10.40 44.86 -2.23
C ILE A 680 11.89 45.02 -1.94
N LYS A 681 12.48 46.15 -2.33
CA LYS A 681 13.84 46.56 -2.00
C LYS A 681 13.83 47.47 -0.77
N ILE A 682 14.62 47.10 0.24
CA ILE A 682 14.92 47.88 1.44
C ILE A 682 16.38 48.34 1.38
N VAL A 683 16.62 49.62 1.68
CA VAL A 683 17.95 50.25 1.78
C VAL A 683 17.98 51.15 3.00
N SER A 684 19.02 51.08 3.83
CA SER A 684 19.17 51.87 5.07
C SER A 684 20.59 52.40 5.24
N GLN A 685 20.73 53.59 5.84
CA GLN A 685 22.01 54.19 6.19
C GLN A 685 22.70 53.51 7.39
N GLY A 686 21.98 52.65 8.13
CA GLY A 686 22.57 51.71 9.09
C GLY A 686 22.20 51.91 10.55
N SER A 687 21.02 52.46 10.84
CA SER A 687 20.46 52.43 12.20
C SER A 687 20.13 51.01 12.65
N ALA A 688 20.34 50.71 13.94
CA ALA A 688 19.79 49.51 14.56
C ALA A 688 18.27 49.43 14.37
N TRP A 689 17.78 48.19 14.22
CA TRP A 689 16.40 47.85 13.89
C TRP A 689 15.93 48.33 12.51
N ALA A 690 16.83 48.76 11.61
CA ALA A 690 16.50 49.04 10.21
C ALA A 690 15.86 47.82 9.53
N GLY A 691 14.85 48.05 8.68
CA GLY A 691 14.03 46.96 8.16
C GLY A 691 12.65 47.39 7.66
N VAL A 692 11.75 46.41 7.55
CA VAL A 692 10.39 46.55 7.03
C VAL A 692 9.34 46.02 8.01
N GLN A 693 8.26 46.79 8.12
CA GLN A 693 7.07 46.53 8.92
C GLN A 693 5.88 46.23 8.01
N PHE A 694 5.01 45.31 8.42
CA PHE A 694 3.74 44.99 7.77
C PHE A 694 2.61 45.14 8.79
N ASN A 695 1.63 46.01 8.52
CA ASN A 695 0.43 46.14 9.37
C ASN A 695 -0.52 44.96 9.13
N ILE A 696 -1.11 44.43 10.21
CA ILE A 696 -2.07 43.31 10.17
C ILE A 696 -3.49 43.79 10.49
N THR A 697 -4.45 43.40 9.65
CA THR A 697 -5.89 43.72 9.75
C THR A 697 -6.74 42.50 10.12
N GLY A 698 -7.93 42.74 10.70
CA GLY A 698 -8.90 41.67 10.99
C GLY A 698 -8.47 40.68 12.10
N HIS A 699 -7.79 41.17 13.13
CA HIS A 699 -6.84 40.38 13.92
C HIS A 699 -7.41 39.48 15.04
N THR A 700 -8.66 39.69 15.47
CA THR A 700 -9.25 38.95 16.61
C THR A 700 -9.45 37.45 16.34
N GLN A 701 -9.51 37.05 15.07
CA GLN A 701 -9.75 35.68 14.61
C GLN A 701 -8.48 34.81 14.45
N TYR A 702 -7.29 35.34 14.79
CA TYR A 702 -5.99 34.68 14.53
C TYR A 702 -5.32 34.09 15.79
N PHE A 703 -5.94 34.15 16.97
CA PHE A 703 -5.34 33.65 18.22
C PHE A 703 -5.65 32.17 18.52
N ASP A 704 -6.59 31.58 17.80
CA ASP A 704 -7.09 30.23 18.05
C ASP A 704 -6.46 29.18 17.11
N THR A 705 -5.55 29.61 16.23
CA THR A 705 -4.85 28.77 15.25
C THR A 705 -3.42 29.29 15.00
N PRO A 706 -2.43 28.43 14.68
CA PRO A 706 -1.10 28.90 14.27
C PRO A 706 -1.16 29.71 12.97
N VAL A 707 -0.22 30.65 12.81
CA VAL A 707 0.01 31.39 11.57
C VAL A 707 1.32 30.93 10.91
N LYS A 708 1.34 30.92 9.58
CA LYS A 708 2.53 30.59 8.77
C LYS A 708 2.93 31.77 7.91
N LEU A 709 4.12 32.31 8.17
CA LEU A 709 4.82 33.24 7.29
C LEU A 709 5.60 32.46 6.23
N SER A 710 5.48 32.85 4.97
CA SER A 710 6.31 32.40 3.85
C SER A 710 6.93 33.62 3.18
N LEU A 711 8.20 33.57 2.77
CA LEU A 711 8.86 34.63 1.98
C LEU A 711 10.16 34.16 1.35
N ASP A 712 10.56 34.81 0.25
CA ASP A 712 11.90 34.68 -0.34
C ASP A 712 12.73 35.94 -0.09
N CYS A 713 14.02 35.76 0.23
CA CYS A 713 14.96 36.83 0.56
C CYS A 713 16.22 36.77 -0.31
N LEU A 714 16.70 37.92 -0.77
CA LEU A 714 17.99 38.09 -1.45
C LEU A 714 18.63 39.42 -1.02
N SER A 715 19.85 39.40 -0.47
CA SER A 715 20.59 40.63 -0.16
C SER A 715 21.96 40.66 -0.85
N GLU A 716 22.47 41.86 -1.17
CA GLU A 716 23.84 42.03 -1.71
C GLU A 716 24.93 41.80 -0.65
N GLU A 717 24.58 41.93 0.63
CA GLU A 717 25.47 41.74 1.77
C GLU A 717 24.95 40.68 2.73
N ALA A 718 25.82 40.14 3.58
CA ALA A 718 25.39 39.26 4.65
C ALA A 718 24.70 40.09 5.74
N LEU A 719 23.48 39.72 6.13
CA LEU A 719 22.68 40.42 7.15
C LEU A 719 22.30 39.47 8.29
N ASN A 720 22.28 40.01 9.50
CA ASN A 720 21.66 39.39 10.66
C ASN A 720 20.24 39.97 10.78
N LEU A 721 19.22 39.15 10.65
CA LEU A 721 17.82 39.56 10.68
C LEU A 721 17.10 39.01 11.91
N GLN A 722 15.94 39.57 12.20
CA GLN A 722 14.98 39.02 13.14
C GLN A 722 13.54 39.28 12.68
N LEU A 723 12.62 38.50 13.24
CA LEU A 723 11.18 38.55 13.02
C LEU A 723 10.48 38.76 14.35
N ASP A 724 9.73 39.85 14.47
CA ASP A 724 8.96 40.21 15.67
C ASP A 724 7.52 40.62 15.32
N LEU A 725 6.66 40.65 16.33
CA LEU A 725 5.29 41.12 16.23
C LEU A 725 4.98 42.14 17.35
N ALA A 726 4.69 43.38 16.98
CA ALA A 726 4.39 44.48 17.91
C ALA A 726 2.87 44.73 17.98
N TYR A 727 2.37 45.01 19.18
CA TYR A 727 0.94 45.21 19.47
C TYR A 727 0.67 46.62 19.97
N TYR A 728 -0.43 47.25 19.54
CA TYR A 728 -0.79 48.63 19.88
C TYR A 728 -2.26 48.76 20.27
N ASP A 729 -2.58 49.76 21.10
CA ASP A 729 -3.96 50.18 21.37
C ASP A 729 -4.52 51.15 20.31
N VAL A 730 -5.81 51.47 20.42
CA VAL A 730 -6.55 52.40 19.53
C VAL A 730 -5.94 53.81 19.46
N ASN A 731 -5.15 54.21 20.46
CA ASN A 731 -4.47 55.50 20.51
C ASN A 731 -3.03 55.42 19.97
N GLY A 732 -2.59 54.25 19.48
CA GLY A 732 -1.26 54.03 18.93
C GLY A 732 -0.17 53.76 19.98
N LYS A 733 -0.51 53.55 21.25
CA LYS A 733 0.46 53.19 22.29
C LYS A 733 0.82 51.71 22.17
N GLN A 734 2.11 51.38 22.20
CA GLN A 734 2.55 49.99 22.18
C GLN A 734 2.20 49.27 23.50
N LEU A 735 1.58 48.09 23.38
CA LEU A 735 1.15 47.22 24.46
C LEU A 735 2.16 46.09 24.73
N GLY A 736 2.89 45.64 23.71
CA GLY A 736 3.90 44.60 23.84
C GLY A 736 4.68 44.32 22.55
N LEU A 737 5.62 43.39 22.63
CA LEU A 737 6.42 42.86 21.52
C LEU A 737 6.63 41.36 21.72
N GLN A 738 6.25 40.54 20.75
CA GLN A 738 6.50 39.10 20.73
C GLN A 738 7.66 38.80 19.76
N ALA A 739 8.75 38.26 20.28
CA ALA A 739 9.87 37.80 19.47
C ALA A 739 9.55 36.45 18.82
N ILE A 740 9.61 36.36 17.49
CA ILE A 740 9.28 35.13 16.74
C ILE A 740 10.54 34.37 16.30
N LYS A 741 11.52 35.07 15.73
CA LYS A 741 12.80 34.46 15.31
C LYS A 741 13.94 35.48 15.40
N GLN A 742 14.99 35.15 16.14
CA GLN A 742 16.15 36.02 16.37
C GLN A 742 17.40 35.44 15.70
N GLY A 743 18.41 36.29 15.40
CA GLY A 743 19.72 35.85 14.92
C GLY A 743 19.74 35.23 13.51
N TRP A 744 18.74 35.53 12.69
CA TRP A 744 18.52 34.92 11.37
C TRP A 744 19.56 35.42 10.35
N GLN A 745 20.59 34.62 10.13
CA GLN A 745 21.64 34.91 9.16
C GLN A 745 21.13 34.75 7.70
N LEU A 746 21.19 35.83 6.93
CA LEU A 746 20.98 35.85 5.48
C LEU A 746 22.34 36.02 4.77
N PRO A 747 22.81 35.04 3.99
CA PRO A 747 24.09 35.14 3.28
C PRO A 747 24.03 36.08 2.06
N ALA A 748 25.15 36.74 1.77
CA ALA A 748 25.29 37.65 0.64
C ALA A 748 25.06 36.97 -0.72
N SER A 749 24.39 37.68 -1.62
CA SER A 749 24.12 37.34 -3.03
C SER A 749 23.43 35.99 -3.27
N LYS A 750 22.77 35.42 -2.25
CA LYS A 750 22.04 34.15 -2.36
C LYS A 750 20.55 34.36 -2.13
N LEU A 751 19.74 33.86 -3.05
CA LEU A 751 18.29 33.75 -2.88
C LEU A 751 17.97 32.59 -1.93
N VAL A 752 17.20 32.85 -0.88
CA VAL A 752 16.80 31.84 0.12
C VAL A 752 15.32 31.99 0.46
N SER A 753 14.59 30.88 0.37
CA SER A 753 13.17 30.77 0.72
C SER A 753 12.99 30.37 2.19
N TYR A 754 12.03 30.98 2.87
CA TYR A 754 11.73 30.76 4.28
C TYR A 754 10.25 30.47 4.50
N ASN A 755 9.98 29.53 5.40
CA ASN A 755 8.67 29.17 5.90
C ASN A 755 8.78 29.13 7.44
N ILE A 756 8.03 29.97 8.16
CA ILE A 756 8.11 30.15 9.61
C ILE A 756 6.69 30.09 10.17
N SER A 757 6.42 29.10 11.03
CA SER A 757 5.12 28.95 11.69
C SER A 757 5.22 29.34 13.17
N PHE A 758 4.23 30.08 13.68
CA PHE A 758 4.19 30.56 15.06
C PHE A 758 2.76 30.79 15.55
N ASN A 759 2.57 30.90 16.87
CA ASN A 759 1.30 31.26 17.49
C ASN A 759 1.32 32.72 17.92
N LEU A 760 0.18 33.42 17.84
CA LEU A 760 0.03 34.74 18.42
C LEU A 760 -0.11 34.64 19.94
N ASP A 761 0.57 35.50 20.69
CA ASP A 761 0.53 35.49 22.16
C ASP A 761 -0.87 35.91 22.70
N PRO A 762 -1.63 35.01 23.36
CA PRO A 762 -3.02 35.26 23.75
C PRO A 762 -3.24 36.48 24.65
N GLN A 763 -2.21 36.96 25.37
CA GLN A 763 -2.35 38.13 26.25
C GLN A 763 -2.67 39.42 25.48
N TYR A 764 -2.33 39.49 24.19
CA TYR A 764 -2.59 40.65 23.33
C TYR A 764 -3.83 40.51 22.44
N ARG A 765 -4.71 39.52 22.70
CA ARG A 765 -5.95 39.27 21.92
C ARG A 765 -6.86 40.49 21.74
N ASN A 766 -6.80 41.43 22.70
CA ASN A 766 -7.63 42.64 22.73
C ASN A 766 -6.88 43.92 22.28
N ALA A 767 -5.68 43.81 21.71
CA ALA A 767 -5.00 44.96 21.12
C ALA A 767 -5.65 45.37 19.79
N ASP A 768 -5.63 46.67 19.44
CA ASP A 768 -6.36 47.24 18.30
C ASP A 768 -5.59 47.24 16.97
N ARG A 769 -4.24 47.12 17.00
CA ARG A 769 -3.41 47.09 15.78
C ARG A 769 -2.12 46.29 15.98
N TYR A 770 -1.82 45.35 15.08
CA TYR A 770 -0.58 44.54 15.14
C TYR A 770 0.35 44.85 13.95
N VAL A 771 1.65 44.71 14.16
CA VAL A 771 2.69 45.04 13.18
C VAL A 771 3.77 43.95 13.18
N LEU A 772 3.86 43.19 12.09
CA LEU A 772 4.95 42.23 11.85
C LEU A 772 6.20 42.99 11.41
N GLN A 773 7.37 42.65 11.95
CA GLN A 773 8.62 43.39 11.70
C GLN A 773 9.72 42.44 11.26
N ILE A 774 10.37 42.74 10.13
CA ILE A 774 11.61 42.09 9.67
C ILE A 774 12.71 43.13 9.68
N CYS A 775 13.65 43.02 10.61
CA CYS A 775 14.70 44.03 10.81
C CYS A 775 16.06 43.45 11.16
N THR A 776 17.12 44.26 11.06
CA THR A 776 18.47 43.94 11.58
C THR A 776 18.69 44.61 12.93
N PRO A 777 19.06 43.90 14.02
CA PRO A 777 19.42 44.53 15.28
C PRO A 777 20.74 45.33 15.20
N ASP A 778 21.58 45.04 14.20
CA ASP A 778 22.91 45.62 14.06
C ASP A 778 22.84 47.07 13.53
N ASN A 779 23.71 47.96 14.00
CA ASN A 779 23.95 49.29 13.39
C ASN A 779 24.74 49.15 12.08
N LYS A 780 24.12 48.54 11.06
CA LYS A 780 24.75 48.19 9.78
C LYS A 780 23.88 48.63 8.62
N ALA A 781 24.46 49.36 7.68
CA ALA A 781 23.77 49.80 6.47
C ALA A 781 23.28 48.59 5.65
N ILE A 782 21.98 48.59 5.35
CA ILE A 782 21.36 47.69 4.38
C ILE A 782 21.61 48.33 3.01
N LYS A 783 22.47 47.76 2.18
CA LYS A 783 22.72 48.29 0.83
C LYS A 783 21.61 47.87 -0.12
N ASN A 784 21.20 46.60 -0.03
CA ASN A 784 20.12 46.06 -0.82
C ASN A 784 19.58 44.77 -0.19
N LEU A 785 18.44 44.82 0.51
CA LEU A 785 17.68 43.64 0.93
C LEU A 785 16.41 43.56 0.09
N ASN A 786 16.18 42.43 -0.57
CA ASN A 786 15.07 42.21 -1.48
C ASN A 786 14.18 41.06 -0.99
N LEU A 787 12.89 41.33 -0.87
CA LEU A 787 11.88 40.37 -0.44
C LEU A 787 10.84 40.16 -1.54
N LYS A 788 10.41 38.91 -1.77
CA LYS A 788 9.23 38.59 -2.60
C LYS A 788 8.44 37.45 -1.96
N ASN A 789 7.26 37.15 -2.51
CA ASN A 789 6.39 36.04 -2.07
C ASN A 789 6.08 36.07 -0.55
N VAL A 790 6.02 37.28 0.03
CA VAL A 790 5.74 37.48 1.47
C VAL A 790 4.26 37.25 1.71
N SER A 791 3.94 36.24 2.52
CA SER A 791 2.57 35.82 2.82
C SER A 791 2.46 35.32 4.26
N LEU A 792 1.46 35.79 5.01
CA LEU A 792 1.15 35.31 6.36
C LEU A 792 -0.26 34.72 6.33
N ILE A 793 -0.42 33.42 6.56
CA ILE A 793 -1.75 32.77 6.51
C ILE A 793 -2.06 32.06 7.83
N ASN A 794 -3.35 32.06 8.22
CA ASN A 794 -3.84 31.12 9.21
C ASN A 794 -3.67 29.72 8.61
N VAL A 795 -2.92 28.86 9.30
CA VAL A 795 -2.99 27.41 9.03
C VAL A 795 -4.04 26.82 9.96
N ALA A 796 -4.74 25.77 9.50
CA ALA A 796 -5.61 25.01 10.40
C ALA A 796 -4.83 24.62 11.67
N PRO A 797 -5.48 24.60 12.86
CA PRO A 797 -4.82 24.05 14.04
C PRO A 797 -4.40 22.64 13.64
N ALA A 798 -3.09 22.39 13.70
CA ALA A 798 -2.49 21.35 12.87
C ALA A 798 -3.29 20.06 13.02
N LYS A 799 -3.72 19.45 11.89
CA LYS A 799 -3.95 18.00 11.84
C LYS A 799 -2.79 17.43 12.63
N ARG A 800 -3.08 16.69 13.72
CA ARG A 800 -2.07 16.11 14.62
C ARG A 800 -0.85 15.81 13.78
N THR A 801 0.27 16.45 14.04
CA THR A 801 1.48 16.19 13.25
C THR A 801 1.73 14.70 13.28
N GLU A 802 2.20 14.12 12.18
CA GLU A 802 2.41 12.68 11.99
C GLU A 802 3.17 12.05 13.20
N SER A 803 3.94 12.87 13.90
CA SER A 803 4.63 12.57 15.14
C SER A 803 3.81 12.23 16.40
N THR A 804 2.59 12.74 16.57
CA THR A 804 1.73 12.43 17.75
C THR A 804 0.78 11.26 17.51
N TRP A 805 1.04 10.49 16.45
CA TRP A 805 0.21 9.37 16.04
C TRP A 805 0.68 8.08 16.68
N ASP A 806 -0.28 7.20 16.93
CA ASP A 806 -0.02 5.79 17.24
C ASP A 806 0.77 5.15 16.09
N LEU A 807 1.68 4.23 16.42
CA LEU A 807 2.46 3.47 15.44
C LEU A 807 1.57 2.69 14.46
N ASP A 808 0.38 2.25 14.90
CA ASP A 808 -0.64 1.64 14.02
C ASP A 808 -1.16 2.62 12.94
N VAL A 809 -1.23 3.92 13.25
CA VAL A 809 -1.70 4.95 12.29
C VAL A 809 -0.55 5.38 11.38
N LEU A 810 0.68 5.42 11.89
CA LEU A 810 1.87 5.72 11.10
C LEU A 810 2.16 4.62 10.07
N GLU A 811 2.13 3.35 10.48
CA GLU A 811 2.38 2.20 9.60
C GLU A 811 1.34 2.13 8.48
N LYS A 812 0.06 2.34 8.80
CA LYS A 812 -1.02 2.44 7.80
C LYS A 812 -0.91 3.64 6.87
N MET A 813 -0.39 4.78 7.35
CA MET A 813 -0.24 5.98 6.51
C MET A 813 0.91 5.85 5.52
N TYR A 814 2.08 5.41 5.97
CA TYR A 814 3.24 5.28 5.10
C TYR A 814 3.20 3.98 4.28
N GLY A 815 2.49 2.94 4.73
CA GLY A 815 2.49 1.63 4.07
C GLY A 815 3.84 0.90 4.20
N LEU A 816 4.70 1.36 5.11
CA LEU A 816 6.02 0.83 5.44
C LEU A 816 6.10 0.55 6.94
N PRO A 817 6.93 -0.42 7.37
CA PRO A 817 7.27 -0.57 8.77
C PRO A 817 7.82 0.73 9.35
N VAL A 818 7.46 1.05 10.59
CA VAL A 818 7.83 2.30 11.25
C VAL A 818 8.81 2.02 12.38
N VAL A 819 9.87 2.82 12.45
CA VAL A 819 10.73 2.93 13.64
C VAL A 819 10.56 4.32 14.22
N LYS A 820 10.19 4.40 15.50
CA LYS A 820 10.19 5.63 16.28
C LYS A 820 11.34 5.59 17.29
N ILE A 821 12.08 6.68 17.41
CA ILE A 821 13.20 6.83 18.35
C ILE A 821 13.04 8.14 19.12
N ASN A 822 13.12 8.07 20.45
CA ASN A 822 13.01 9.23 21.33
C ASN A 822 14.22 9.31 22.29
N GLY A 823 14.81 10.50 22.44
CA GLY A 823 15.92 10.77 23.37
C GLY A 823 16.67 12.06 23.05
N ASP A 824 17.49 12.55 23.99
CA ASP A 824 18.31 13.74 23.75
C ASP A 824 19.50 13.43 22.83
N LEU A 825 19.42 13.95 21.60
CA LEU A 825 20.43 13.78 20.55
C LEU A 825 21.42 14.96 20.46
N SER A 826 21.39 15.90 21.40
CA SER A 826 22.28 17.08 21.41
C SER A 826 23.76 16.68 21.34
N ASN A 827 24.52 17.22 20.39
CA ASN A 827 25.94 16.88 20.18
C ASN A 827 26.21 15.39 19.83
N MET A 828 25.22 14.64 19.33
CA MET A 828 25.45 13.31 18.75
C MET A 828 26.34 13.42 17.49
N ASN A 829 27.27 12.48 17.31
CA ASN A 829 28.10 12.37 16.10
C ASN A 829 28.52 10.90 15.89
N HIS A 830 29.58 10.63 15.12
CA HIS A 830 30.09 9.27 14.90
C HIS A 830 30.57 8.63 16.22
N ASP A 831 31.27 9.37 17.08
CA ASP A 831 31.91 8.82 18.29
C ASP A 831 31.01 8.92 19.53
N ASN A 832 30.17 9.95 19.59
CA ASN A 832 29.32 10.28 20.72
C ASN A 832 27.92 9.68 20.57
N ALA A 833 27.75 8.43 21.03
CA ALA A 833 26.47 7.74 21.04
C ALA A 833 25.53 8.24 22.15
N LYS A 834 24.24 8.40 21.83
CA LYS A 834 23.20 8.94 22.70
C LYS A 834 22.18 7.90 23.12
N LYS A 835 21.77 7.96 24.39
CA LYS A 835 20.74 7.09 24.96
C LYS A 835 19.38 7.42 24.36
N ILE A 836 18.69 6.38 23.90
CA ILE A 836 17.34 6.48 23.31
C ILE A 836 16.43 5.38 23.84
N VAL A 837 15.13 5.59 23.65
CA VAL A 837 14.11 4.53 23.59
C VAL A 837 13.72 4.37 22.12
N TYR A 838 13.54 3.14 21.65
CA TYR A 838 13.04 2.86 20.31
C TYR A 838 11.76 2.02 20.36
N GLU A 839 10.95 2.17 19.33
CA GLU A 839 9.77 1.38 19.04
C GLU A 839 9.79 1.01 17.55
N TYR A 840 9.40 -0.21 17.22
CA TYR A 840 9.32 -0.74 15.86
C TYR A 840 7.96 -1.41 15.67
N LYS A 841 7.34 -1.14 14.52
CA LYS A 841 6.02 -1.65 14.14
C LYS A 841 6.00 -2.10 12.69
N ASN A 842 5.47 -3.30 12.46
CA ASN A 842 5.24 -3.88 11.14
C ASN A 842 4.05 -4.85 11.23
N ARG A 843 2.85 -4.40 10.84
CA ARG A 843 1.59 -5.13 11.03
C ARG A 843 1.43 -5.60 12.47
N ASP A 844 1.29 -6.90 12.69
CA ASP A 844 1.14 -7.52 14.02
C ASP A 844 2.46 -7.59 14.82
N SER A 845 3.61 -7.32 14.18
CA SER A 845 4.90 -7.30 14.86
C SER A 845 5.16 -5.96 15.53
N PHE A 846 5.36 -5.97 16.84
CA PHE A 846 5.75 -4.80 17.63
C PHE A 846 6.96 -5.16 18.51
N LEU A 847 7.95 -4.26 18.57
CA LEU A 847 9.10 -4.34 19.45
C LEU A 847 9.36 -2.95 20.06
N SER A 848 9.68 -2.87 21.34
CA SER A 848 10.14 -1.62 21.97
C SER A 848 11.26 -1.92 22.96
N GLY A 849 12.19 -0.98 23.14
CA GLY A 849 13.32 -1.18 24.04
C GLY A 849 14.20 0.04 24.22
N TYR A 850 15.29 -0.16 24.95
CA TYR A 850 16.30 0.87 25.23
C TYR A 850 17.50 0.68 24.30
N GLY A 851 18.25 1.74 24.04
CA GLY A 851 19.42 1.62 23.18
C GLY A 851 20.29 2.86 23.12
N THR A 852 21.27 2.82 22.23
CA THR A 852 22.02 4.00 21.84
C THR A 852 21.98 4.22 20.33
N LEU A 853 21.83 5.48 19.93
CA LEU A 853 21.95 5.94 18.55
C LEU A 853 23.27 6.71 18.38
N LYS A 854 23.95 6.55 17.25
CA LYS A 854 25.05 7.42 16.80
C LYS A 854 24.97 7.64 15.29
N TRP A 855 25.64 8.65 14.75
CA TRP A 855 25.78 8.74 13.29
C TRP A 855 26.60 7.56 12.76
N GLN A 856 26.30 7.12 11.55
CA GLN A 856 26.95 6.00 10.89
C GLN A 856 27.47 6.41 9.52
N GLY A 857 28.68 5.93 9.20
CA GLY A 857 29.41 6.23 7.98
C GLY A 857 30.49 7.29 8.22
N ASP A 858 31.36 7.45 7.24
CA ASP A 858 32.50 8.36 7.30
C ASP A 858 32.23 9.57 6.41
N SER A 859 32.32 9.41 5.08
CA SER A 859 31.93 10.44 4.10
C SER A 859 30.45 10.79 4.22
N SER A 860 29.58 9.81 4.41
CA SER A 860 28.12 10.00 4.51
C SER A 860 27.66 10.63 5.82
N ALA A 861 28.51 10.72 6.85
CA ALA A 861 28.24 11.54 8.03
C ALA A 861 28.25 13.05 7.72
N LEU A 862 28.83 13.47 6.58
CA LEU A 862 28.82 14.86 6.11
C LEU A 862 27.55 15.24 5.33
N PHE A 863 26.76 14.27 4.85
CA PHE A 863 25.54 14.51 4.08
C PHE A 863 24.42 15.06 4.96
N ASP A 864 23.51 15.88 4.42
CA ASP A 864 22.42 16.50 5.18
C ASP A 864 21.60 15.45 5.94
N LYS A 865 21.11 14.43 5.21
CA LYS A 865 20.46 13.24 5.75
C LYS A 865 21.49 12.25 6.30
N LYS A 866 21.48 12.02 7.62
CA LYS A 866 22.44 11.16 8.32
C LYS A 866 22.00 9.70 8.35
N GLY A 867 22.92 8.76 8.12
CA GLY A 867 22.75 7.37 8.53
C GLY A 867 22.92 7.20 10.04
N TYR A 868 22.29 6.19 10.64
CA TYR A 868 22.37 5.94 12.09
C TYR A 868 22.78 4.51 12.41
N ARG A 869 23.55 4.31 13.48
CA ARG A 869 23.79 2.99 14.09
C ARG A 869 22.97 2.88 15.37
N LEU A 870 22.00 1.97 15.37
CA LEU A 870 21.18 1.62 16.52
C LEU A 870 21.82 0.42 17.24
N LYS A 871 22.11 0.57 18.54
CA LYS A 871 22.56 -0.53 19.40
C LYS A 871 21.51 -0.75 20.49
N THR A 872 20.89 -1.92 20.50
CA THR A 872 19.83 -2.26 21.46
C THR A 872 20.43 -2.77 22.77
N LEU A 873 19.88 -2.30 23.89
CA LEU A 873 20.42 -2.45 25.23
C LEU A 873 19.29 -2.76 26.22
N GLN A 874 19.64 -3.39 27.33
CA GLN A 874 18.76 -3.45 28.49
C GLN A 874 18.54 -2.04 29.08
N ALA A 875 17.54 -1.89 29.95
CA ALA A 875 17.23 -0.61 30.60
C ALA A 875 18.39 0.00 31.41
N ASP A 876 19.45 -0.77 31.70
CA ASP A 876 20.68 -0.30 32.34
C ASP A 876 21.58 0.55 31.41
N TYR A 877 21.33 0.52 30.09
CA TYR A 877 22.18 1.09 29.03
C TYR A 877 23.65 0.60 29.06
N LYS A 878 23.90 -0.60 29.58
CA LYS A 878 25.23 -1.24 29.66
C LYS A 878 25.24 -2.59 28.97
N SER A 879 24.20 -3.39 29.23
CA SER A 879 24.08 -4.77 28.75
C SER A 879 23.46 -4.79 27.36
N LYS A 880 24.07 -5.52 26.41
CA LYS A 880 23.50 -5.73 25.06
C LYS A 880 22.14 -6.43 25.19
N ASP A 881 21.12 -5.93 24.49
CA ASP A 881 19.86 -6.67 24.30
C ASP A 881 19.80 -7.19 22.85
N LYS A 882 19.66 -8.50 22.70
CA LYS A 882 19.73 -9.19 21.40
C LYS A 882 18.31 -9.52 20.92
N ILE A 883 17.79 -8.71 19.99
CA ILE A 883 16.45 -8.84 19.41
C ILE A 883 16.49 -9.53 18.04
N ARG A 884 15.37 -10.14 17.63
CA ARG A 884 15.16 -10.68 16.28
C ARG A 884 14.07 -9.84 15.61
N VAL A 885 14.41 -9.16 14.52
CA VAL A 885 13.51 -8.22 13.82
C VAL A 885 12.79 -8.91 12.65
N LEU A 886 13.49 -9.77 11.90
CA LEU A 886 12.91 -10.66 10.89
C LEU A 886 13.04 -12.13 11.31
N PRO A 887 12.11 -13.02 10.92
CA PRO A 887 12.19 -14.46 11.20
C PRO A 887 13.42 -15.15 10.58
N SER A 888 13.94 -14.59 9.48
CA SER A 888 15.12 -15.06 8.75
C SER A 888 16.45 -14.66 9.37
N TRP A 889 16.45 -13.78 10.39
CA TRP A 889 17.67 -13.30 11.04
C TRP A 889 17.88 -13.98 12.39
N ASP A 890 19.14 -14.05 12.80
CA ASP A 890 19.46 -14.37 14.18
C ASP A 890 19.28 -13.19 15.14
N LYS A 891 19.58 -13.40 16.43
CA LYS A 891 19.37 -12.38 17.46
C LYS A 891 20.56 -11.42 17.54
N HIS A 892 20.32 -10.18 17.14
CA HIS A 892 21.30 -9.11 17.00
C HIS A 892 21.08 -7.94 17.96
N SER A 893 22.16 -7.22 18.26
CA SER A 893 22.14 -6.04 19.16
C SER A 893 22.76 -4.78 18.55
N LYS A 894 23.12 -4.85 17.26
CA LYS A 894 23.69 -3.78 16.43
C LYS A 894 22.87 -3.80 15.13
N PHE A 895 22.38 -2.64 14.69
CA PHE A 895 21.65 -2.45 13.44
C PHE A 895 22.06 -1.11 12.81
N ASN A 896 22.01 -0.99 11.49
CA ASN A 896 22.21 0.27 10.80
C ASN A 896 20.88 0.72 10.18
N LEU A 897 20.49 1.97 10.43
CA LEU A 897 19.41 2.66 9.73
C LEU A 897 20.09 3.44 8.59
N LYS A 898 20.22 2.81 7.41
CA LYS A 898 20.93 3.38 6.26
C LYS A 898 20.02 4.37 5.53
N ALA A 899 20.55 5.58 5.29
CA ALA A 899 19.81 6.69 4.70
C ALA A 899 19.75 6.65 3.16
N TYR A 900 20.76 6.05 2.52
CA TYR A 900 20.92 5.96 1.05
C TYR A 900 20.74 7.29 0.29
N TYR A 901 21.08 8.42 0.90
CA TYR A 901 20.87 9.79 0.36
C TYR A 901 21.42 10.01 -1.06
N THR A 902 22.49 9.32 -1.44
CA THR A 902 23.14 9.41 -2.75
C THR A 902 22.63 8.40 -3.79
N ASP A 903 21.72 7.50 -3.43
CA ASP A 903 21.13 6.48 -4.30
C ASP A 903 19.70 6.90 -4.70
N GLY A 904 19.50 7.26 -5.97
CA GLY A 904 18.19 7.72 -6.46
C GLY A 904 17.06 6.68 -6.37
N LEU A 905 17.37 5.42 -6.10
CA LEU A 905 16.41 4.34 -5.89
C LEU A 905 16.23 3.97 -4.41
N LEU A 906 17.12 4.43 -3.53
CA LEU A 906 17.17 4.07 -2.11
C LEU A 906 17.16 2.54 -1.90
N ALA A 907 17.91 1.75 -2.68
CA ALA A 907 17.81 0.29 -2.69
C ALA A 907 19.03 -0.50 -3.20
N ARG A 908 20.10 0.14 -3.69
CA ARG A 908 21.20 -0.56 -4.41
C ARG A 908 21.96 -1.57 -3.55
N ASP A 909 22.51 -1.10 -2.44
CA ASP A 909 23.30 -1.87 -1.48
C ASP A 909 22.63 -3.19 -1.01
N PRO A 910 21.40 -3.19 -0.47
CA PRO A 910 20.75 -4.43 0.01
C PRO A 910 20.31 -5.36 -1.14
N ILE A 911 20.03 -4.84 -2.34
CA ILE A 911 19.67 -5.67 -3.49
C ILE A 911 20.92 -6.33 -4.09
N ALA A 912 22.05 -5.62 -4.14
CA ALA A 912 23.34 -6.16 -4.53
C ALA A 912 23.80 -7.27 -3.57
N ALA A 913 23.71 -6.99 -2.25
CA ALA A 913 24.03 -7.94 -1.19
C ALA A 913 23.25 -9.26 -1.35
N ASN A 914 21.95 -9.18 -1.62
CA ASN A 914 21.09 -10.35 -1.85
C ASN A 914 21.42 -11.12 -3.15
N ILE A 915 21.93 -10.46 -4.19
CA ILE A 915 22.48 -11.14 -5.38
C ILE A 915 23.78 -11.88 -5.02
N GLY A 916 24.65 -11.26 -4.24
CA GLY A 916 25.89 -11.86 -3.75
C GLY A 916 25.64 -13.10 -2.88
N ALA A 917 24.80 -12.96 -1.85
CA ALA A 917 24.40 -14.06 -0.99
C ALA A 917 23.79 -15.25 -1.77
N ARG A 918 22.99 -14.98 -2.82
CA ARG A 918 22.47 -16.03 -3.69
C ARG A 918 23.58 -16.78 -4.44
N ILE A 919 24.61 -16.08 -4.94
CA ILE A 919 25.78 -16.73 -5.59
C ILE A 919 26.56 -17.59 -4.57
N TRP A 920 26.75 -17.10 -3.34
CA TRP A 920 27.44 -17.82 -2.26
C TRP A 920 26.65 -19.05 -1.81
N SER A 921 25.31 -19.00 -1.81
CA SER A 921 24.44 -20.12 -1.45
C SER A 921 24.56 -21.35 -2.37
N GLU A 922 25.17 -21.22 -3.54
CA GLU A 922 25.45 -22.34 -4.46
C GLU A 922 26.76 -23.08 -4.14
N ARG A 923 27.53 -22.60 -3.16
CA ARG A 923 28.84 -23.17 -2.79
C ARG A 923 28.70 -24.21 -1.69
N ASN A 924 29.42 -25.32 -1.86
CA ASN A 924 29.59 -26.35 -0.84
C ASN A 924 30.97 -26.33 -0.17
N ASP A 925 31.84 -25.40 -0.59
CA ASP A 925 33.23 -25.25 -0.17
C ASP A 925 33.50 -23.95 0.61
N LEU A 926 32.43 -23.26 1.04
CA LEU A 926 32.50 -22.18 2.02
C LEU A 926 32.65 -22.75 3.44
N PRO A 927 33.34 -22.03 4.35
CA PRO A 927 33.44 -22.43 5.76
C PRO A 927 32.07 -22.43 6.44
N THR A 928 31.83 -23.43 7.29
CA THR A 928 30.52 -23.65 7.94
C THR A 928 30.05 -22.44 8.75
N ASP A 929 30.96 -21.68 9.37
CA ASP A 929 30.60 -20.47 10.11
C ASP A 929 30.01 -19.40 9.18
N LEU A 930 30.59 -19.21 7.99
CA LEU A 930 30.08 -18.25 6.99
C LEU A 930 28.78 -18.72 6.33
N VAL A 931 28.55 -20.04 6.24
CA VAL A 931 27.27 -20.61 5.78
C VAL A 931 26.15 -20.44 6.81
N ASN A 932 26.51 -20.39 8.10
CA ASN A 932 25.57 -20.19 9.21
C ASN A 932 25.34 -18.71 9.55
N GLU A 933 26.16 -17.79 9.04
CA GLU A 933 26.00 -16.35 9.22
C GLU A 933 24.80 -15.82 8.43
N ASP A 934 24.11 -14.81 8.99
CA ASP A 934 22.96 -14.20 8.32
C ASP A 934 23.35 -13.68 6.93
N ASN A 935 22.56 -14.03 5.92
CA ASN A 935 22.80 -13.74 4.51
C ASN A 935 24.23 -14.08 4.01
N PHE A 936 24.84 -15.15 4.54
CA PHE A 936 26.23 -15.54 4.25
C PHE A 936 27.27 -14.46 4.59
N GLY A 937 26.96 -13.56 5.53
CA GLY A 937 27.81 -12.42 5.93
C GLY A 937 27.67 -11.16 5.08
N PHE A 938 26.84 -11.18 4.03
CA PHE A 938 26.40 -9.95 3.38
C PHE A 938 25.39 -9.20 4.28
N ILE A 939 25.20 -7.90 4.04
CA ILE A 939 24.09 -7.20 4.70
C ILE A 939 22.74 -7.76 4.24
N ASP A 940 21.71 -7.62 5.08
CA ASP A 940 20.31 -7.79 4.69
C ASP A 940 19.47 -6.71 5.39
N GLY A 941 18.30 -6.40 4.84
CA GLY A 941 17.47 -5.31 5.33
C GLY A 941 16.17 -5.11 4.58
N PHE A 942 15.39 -4.13 5.04
CA PHE A 942 14.12 -3.75 4.44
C PHE A 942 13.82 -2.26 4.63
N PRO A 943 13.06 -1.62 3.71
CA PRO A 943 12.71 -0.21 3.84
C PRO A 943 11.75 0.02 5.00
N ILE A 944 11.94 1.16 5.67
CA ILE A 944 11.18 1.64 6.83
C ILE A 944 10.90 3.14 6.70
N THR A 945 9.93 3.63 7.45
CA THR A 945 9.84 5.05 7.81
C THR A 945 10.48 5.29 9.17
N LEU A 946 11.37 6.28 9.26
CA LEU A 946 12.03 6.66 10.51
C LEU A 946 11.40 7.94 11.08
N ILE A 947 11.01 7.89 12.36
CA ILE A 947 10.59 9.03 13.16
C ILE A 947 11.61 9.22 14.30
N ILE A 948 12.19 10.41 14.45
CA ILE A 948 13.09 10.74 15.57
C ILE A 948 12.55 11.94 16.32
N ASN A 949 12.40 11.85 17.65
CA ASN A 949 11.90 12.92 18.51
C ASN A 949 10.71 13.65 17.89
N ASP A 950 9.67 12.88 17.57
CA ASP A 950 8.44 13.44 17.01
C ASP A 950 8.67 14.25 15.70
N THR A 951 9.64 13.82 14.88
CA THR A 951 9.92 14.38 13.53
C THR A 951 10.08 13.25 12.51
N TYR A 952 9.38 13.34 11.37
CA TYR A 952 9.58 12.43 10.23
C TYR A 952 10.97 12.66 9.65
N GLU A 953 11.82 11.63 9.62
CA GLU A 953 13.20 11.70 9.14
C GLU A 953 13.40 11.15 7.73
N GLY A 954 12.40 10.55 7.11
CA GLY A 954 12.51 9.99 5.75
C GLY A 954 12.30 8.48 5.68
N VAL A 955 12.50 7.96 4.47
CA VAL A 955 12.66 6.54 4.17
C VAL A 955 14.08 6.12 4.52
N TYR A 956 14.23 5.06 5.31
CA TYR A 956 15.51 4.43 5.62
C TYR A 956 15.43 2.94 5.29
N TRP A 957 16.56 2.25 5.31
CA TRP A 957 16.53 0.79 5.43
C TRP A 957 17.02 0.37 6.81
N PHE A 958 16.28 -0.56 7.41
CA PHE A 958 16.68 -1.25 8.64
C PHE A 958 17.54 -2.45 8.24
N ASN A 959 18.86 -2.31 8.41
CA ASN A 959 19.83 -3.32 7.98
C ASN A 959 20.52 -3.99 9.16
N LEU A 960 20.88 -5.26 8.97
CA LEU A 960 22.01 -5.87 9.66
C LEU A 960 23.31 -5.12 9.29
N PRO A 961 24.23 -4.91 10.23
CA PRO A 961 25.58 -4.46 9.93
C PRO A 961 26.40 -5.60 9.31
N ARG A 962 27.61 -5.28 8.80
CA ARG A 962 28.68 -6.27 8.61
C ARG A 962 28.82 -7.15 9.88
N PRO A 963 29.00 -8.48 9.76
CA PRO A 963 29.34 -9.33 10.89
C PRO A 963 30.61 -8.89 11.62
N ASP A 964 30.70 -9.22 12.91
CA ASP A 964 31.91 -8.96 13.71
C ASP A 964 33.07 -9.94 13.37
N PHE A 965 32.80 -11.01 12.59
CA PHE A 965 33.76 -12.03 12.12
C PHE A 965 34.61 -12.72 13.20
N ASP A 966 34.12 -12.78 14.45
CA ASP A 966 34.85 -13.32 15.62
C ASP A 966 35.15 -14.83 15.55
N TYR A 967 34.46 -15.57 14.69
CA TYR A 967 34.72 -16.97 14.34
C TYR A 967 35.90 -17.18 13.37
N THR A 968 36.36 -16.13 12.68
CA THR A 968 37.56 -16.21 11.84
C THR A 968 38.82 -16.18 12.70
N LYS A 969 39.96 -16.56 12.12
CA LYS A 969 41.26 -16.30 12.77
C LYS A 969 41.70 -14.86 12.53
N TYR A 970 41.60 -14.40 11.28
CA TYR A 970 41.78 -13.01 10.90
C TYR A 970 40.74 -12.62 9.86
N ALA A 971 40.30 -11.36 9.91
CA ALA A 971 39.49 -10.74 8.85
C ALA A 971 39.95 -9.30 8.65
N ILE A 972 40.03 -8.85 7.39
CA ILE A 972 40.43 -7.49 7.01
C ILE A 972 39.47 -6.93 5.95
N ILE A 973 39.39 -5.61 5.83
CA ILE A 973 38.73 -4.92 4.72
C ILE A 973 39.69 -3.96 4.02
N GLY A 974 39.58 -3.82 2.70
CA GLY A 974 40.25 -2.74 1.99
C GLY A 974 39.60 -1.40 2.34
N SER A 975 40.36 -0.46 2.91
CA SER A 975 39.83 0.83 3.36
C SER A 975 40.22 1.97 2.43
N GLU A 976 41.36 1.89 1.73
CA GLU A 976 41.76 2.89 0.73
C GLU A 976 42.45 2.27 -0.51
N TYR A 977 42.40 2.98 -1.64
CA TYR A 977 43.08 2.57 -2.87
C TYR A 977 44.60 2.80 -2.77
N THR A 978 45.35 1.74 -2.51
CA THR A 978 46.81 1.76 -2.32
C THR A 978 47.49 0.67 -3.14
N SER A 979 48.82 0.71 -3.25
CA SER A 979 49.55 -0.39 -3.89
C SER A 979 49.44 -1.71 -3.14
N ALA A 980 49.12 -1.68 -1.84
CA ALA A 980 48.90 -2.86 -1.02
C ALA A 980 47.53 -3.49 -1.30
N THR A 981 46.46 -2.70 -1.25
CA THR A 981 45.08 -3.16 -1.49
C THR A 981 44.82 -3.58 -2.93
N ASN A 982 45.54 -3.00 -3.90
CA ASN A 982 45.53 -3.44 -5.30
C ASN A 982 46.49 -4.63 -5.58
N PHE A 983 47.18 -5.16 -4.56
CA PHE A 983 48.20 -6.22 -4.69
C PHE A 983 49.35 -5.92 -5.67
N GLU A 984 49.64 -4.64 -5.93
CA GLU A 984 50.71 -4.20 -6.86
C GLU A 984 52.09 -4.19 -6.19
N LYS A 985 52.15 -3.82 -4.90
CA LYS A 985 53.42 -3.69 -4.16
C LYS A 985 53.18 -3.77 -2.64
N LEU A 986 53.99 -4.58 -1.98
CA LEU A 986 54.12 -4.56 -0.52
C LEU A 986 54.69 -3.20 -0.04
N PRO A 987 54.07 -2.53 0.96
CA PRO A 987 54.61 -1.30 1.54
C PRO A 987 55.99 -1.52 2.17
N GLU A 988 56.80 -0.46 2.21
CA GLU A 988 58.06 -0.47 2.96
C GLU A 988 57.75 -0.47 4.46
N GLY A 989 58.21 -1.50 5.18
CA GLY A 989 57.79 -1.79 6.56
C GLY A 989 56.56 -2.70 6.69
N GLY A 990 55.90 -3.06 5.58
CA GLY A 990 54.69 -3.89 5.57
C GLY A 990 53.38 -3.11 5.82
N VAL A 991 52.26 -3.83 5.79
CA VAL A 991 50.91 -3.25 6.01
C VAL A 991 50.70 -2.77 7.44
N LYS A 992 49.84 -1.77 7.61
CA LYS A 992 49.50 -1.20 8.91
C LYS A 992 48.23 -1.78 9.50
N LEU A 993 47.23 -2.07 8.66
CA LEU A 993 45.88 -2.53 9.03
C LEU A 993 45.12 -1.53 9.91
N ASP A 994 45.37 -0.23 9.72
CA ASP A 994 44.85 0.91 10.49
C ASP A 994 43.86 1.80 9.70
N GLY A 995 43.35 1.29 8.57
CA GLY A 995 42.49 2.03 7.64
C GLY A 995 43.26 2.86 6.60
N SER A 996 44.57 3.05 6.75
CA SER A 996 45.39 3.72 5.71
C SER A 996 45.87 2.80 4.57
N ASP A 997 45.69 1.49 4.72
CA ASP A 997 45.76 0.50 3.65
C ASP A 997 44.53 -0.43 3.68
N PHE A 998 44.61 -1.50 4.46
CA PHE A 998 43.47 -2.28 4.93
C PHE A 998 43.12 -1.83 6.37
N GLU A 999 42.01 -2.33 6.89
CA GLU A 999 41.59 -2.23 8.29
C GLU A 999 41.39 -3.64 8.86
N SER A 1000 41.83 -3.87 10.10
CA SER A 1000 41.61 -5.15 10.78
C SER A 1000 40.19 -5.23 11.35
N LEU A 1001 39.42 -6.20 10.85
CA LEU A 1001 38.07 -6.49 11.30
C LEU A 1001 38.04 -7.51 12.42
N ASN A 1002 39.00 -8.45 12.42
CA ASN A 1002 39.21 -9.39 13.52
C ASN A 1002 40.72 -9.66 13.67
N PRO A 1003 41.36 -9.23 14.77
CA PRO A 1003 40.79 -8.48 15.91
C PRO A 1003 40.45 -7.00 15.60
N GLU A 1004 39.16 -6.63 15.71
CA GLU A 1004 38.61 -5.29 15.46
C GLU A 1004 39.47 -4.15 16.06
N ASP A 1005 39.98 -3.28 15.17
CA ASP A 1005 40.85 -2.12 15.44
C ASP A 1005 42.19 -2.43 16.16
N LYS A 1006 42.61 -3.69 16.26
CA LYS A 1006 43.77 -4.10 17.08
C LYS A 1006 44.72 -5.07 16.37
N PRO A 1007 45.23 -4.71 15.18
CA PRO A 1007 45.93 -5.65 14.32
C PRO A 1007 47.17 -6.26 14.96
N SER A 1008 47.26 -7.58 14.92
CA SER A 1008 48.37 -8.33 15.54
C SER A 1008 49.58 -8.46 14.60
N ASP A 1009 50.79 -8.62 15.15
CA ASP A 1009 51.99 -8.87 14.33
C ASP A 1009 51.85 -10.14 13.46
N GLY A 1010 51.14 -11.16 13.97
CA GLY A 1010 50.86 -12.40 13.23
C GLY A 1010 49.90 -12.22 12.06
N GLU A 1011 48.93 -11.32 12.20
CA GLU A 1011 47.99 -10.92 11.14
C GLU A 1011 48.69 -10.06 10.09
N LYS A 1012 49.40 -9.00 10.52
CA LYS A 1012 50.22 -8.16 9.63
C LYS A 1012 51.19 -9.02 8.82
N LYS A 1013 51.83 -10.02 9.46
CA LYS A 1013 52.67 -10.98 8.74
C LYS A 1013 51.87 -11.80 7.72
N ALA A 1014 50.71 -12.34 8.08
CA ALA A 1014 49.89 -13.14 7.15
C ALA A 1014 49.44 -12.32 5.92
N VAL A 1015 49.07 -11.05 6.11
CA VAL A 1015 48.69 -10.14 5.01
C VAL A 1015 49.92 -9.72 4.19
N ASN A 1016 51.06 -9.45 4.83
CA ASN A 1016 52.33 -9.18 4.14
C ASN A 1016 52.76 -10.38 3.27
N ASP A 1017 52.71 -11.60 3.81
CA ASP A 1017 53.04 -12.83 3.08
C ASP A 1017 52.11 -13.04 1.87
N LEU A 1018 50.81 -12.73 2.03
CA LEU A 1018 49.80 -12.82 0.96
C LEU A 1018 50.08 -11.83 -0.19
N ILE A 1019 50.31 -10.55 0.14
CA ILE A 1019 50.62 -9.50 -0.84
C ILE A 1019 51.95 -9.80 -1.54
N ASP A 1020 52.98 -10.15 -0.78
CA ASP A 1020 54.31 -10.47 -1.31
C ASP A 1020 54.28 -11.67 -2.27
N TRP A 1021 53.50 -12.71 -1.95
CA TRP A 1021 53.27 -13.84 -2.86
C TRP A 1021 52.60 -13.39 -4.16
N VAL A 1022 51.50 -12.62 -4.10
CA VAL A 1022 50.83 -12.14 -5.34
C VAL A 1022 51.82 -11.34 -6.18
N VAL A 1023 52.50 -10.35 -5.59
CA VAL A 1023 53.45 -9.47 -6.27
C VAL A 1023 54.58 -10.24 -6.98
N LYS A 1024 55.12 -11.28 -6.34
CA LYS A 1024 56.25 -12.07 -6.86
C LYS A 1024 55.84 -13.22 -7.78
N ALA A 1025 54.61 -13.73 -7.68
CA ALA A 1025 54.16 -14.86 -8.48
C ALA A 1025 54.12 -14.54 -9.99
N ASN A 1026 54.78 -15.39 -10.79
CA ASN A 1026 54.59 -15.46 -12.23
C ASN A 1026 53.39 -16.37 -12.58
N ASP A 1027 53.01 -16.46 -13.86
CA ASP A 1027 51.85 -17.25 -14.30
C ASP A 1027 51.84 -18.71 -13.81
N ALA A 1028 53.00 -19.39 -13.85
CA ALA A 1028 53.11 -20.80 -13.46
C ALA A 1028 53.05 -20.97 -11.93
N THR A 1029 53.76 -20.12 -11.18
CA THR A 1029 53.72 -20.09 -9.72
C THR A 1029 52.32 -19.76 -9.22
N PHE A 1030 51.66 -18.74 -9.78
CA PHE A 1030 50.31 -18.37 -9.40
C PHE A 1030 49.32 -19.52 -9.67
N LYS A 1031 49.40 -20.18 -10.83
CA LYS A 1031 48.53 -21.33 -11.14
C LYS A 1031 48.73 -22.51 -10.18
N ALA A 1032 49.98 -22.81 -9.80
CA ALA A 1032 50.31 -23.95 -8.94
C ALA A 1032 50.06 -23.71 -7.44
N ASP A 1033 50.18 -22.45 -7.00
CA ASP A 1033 50.16 -22.10 -5.56
C ASP A 1033 48.89 -21.38 -5.11
N LEU A 1034 47.98 -20.97 -6.02
CA LEU A 1034 46.77 -20.19 -5.65
C LEU A 1034 46.00 -20.79 -4.48
N GLU A 1035 45.73 -22.10 -4.50
CA GLU A 1035 44.93 -22.78 -3.46
C GLU A 1035 45.65 -22.92 -2.10
N LYS A 1036 46.92 -22.52 -2.01
CA LYS A 1036 47.68 -22.40 -0.74
C LYS A 1036 47.48 -21.03 -0.07
N HIS A 1037 46.96 -20.05 -0.80
CA HIS A 1037 46.84 -18.65 -0.41
C HIS A 1037 45.39 -18.14 -0.46
N PHE A 1038 44.58 -18.62 -1.38
CA PHE A 1038 43.17 -18.26 -1.54
C PHE A 1038 42.31 -19.50 -1.76
N ASN A 1039 41.09 -19.50 -1.24
CA ASN A 1039 40.05 -20.35 -1.80
C ASN A 1039 39.73 -19.84 -3.21
N LYS A 1040 40.28 -20.51 -4.23
CA LYS A 1040 40.13 -20.19 -5.66
C LYS A 1040 38.68 -19.92 -6.05
N ASN A 1041 37.78 -20.70 -5.49
CA ASN A 1041 36.37 -20.71 -5.81
C ASN A 1041 35.64 -19.45 -5.32
N SER A 1042 35.79 -19.11 -4.04
CA SER A 1042 35.33 -17.83 -3.44
C SER A 1042 35.93 -16.62 -4.15
N LEU A 1043 37.21 -16.69 -4.55
CA LEU A 1043 37.87 -15.62 -5.30
C LEU A 1043 37.31 -15.46 -6.74
N ILE A 1044 36.90 -16.55 -7.39
CA ILE A 1044 36.19 -16.51 -8.68
C ILE A 1044 34.77 -15.94 -8.51
N ASP A 1045 34.02 -16.37 -7.49
CA ASP A 1045 32.68 -15.83 -7.21
C ASP A 1045 32.72 -14.32 -6.97
N TYR A 1046 33.74 -13.82 -6.27
CA TYR A 1046 33.98 -12.39 -6.06
C TYR A 1046 34.12 -11.62 -7.38
N LEU A 1047 34.98 -12.09 -8.28
CA LEU A 1047 35.19 -11.46 -9.58
C LEU A 1047 33.91 -11.50 -10.44
N VAL A 1048 33.22 -12.65 -10.47
CA VAL A 1048 31.97 -12.85 -11.21
C VAL A 1048 30.87 -11.93 -10.68
N PHE A 1049 30.66 -11.90 -9.37
CA PHE A 1049 29.63 -11.07 -8.72
C PHE A 1049 29.85 -9.58 -8.99
N THR A 1050 31.05 -9.06 -8.68
CA THR A 1050 31.36 -7.63 -8.83
C THR A 1050 31.33 -7.16 -10.29
N ASN A 1051 31.68 -8.02 -11.27
CA ASN A 1051 31.47 -7.71 -12.70
C ASN A 1051 29.99 -7.81 -13.14
N ILE A 1052 29.13 -8.58 -12.47
CA ILE A 1052 27.67 -8.65 -12.74
C ILE A 1052 26.94 -7.42 -12.20
N VAL A 1053 27.30 -6.94 -11.00
CA VAL A 1053 26.70 -5.71 -10.42
C VAL A 1053 27.38 -4.43 -10.92
N GLY A 1054 28.59 -4.55 -11.49
CA GLY A 1054 29.34 -3.40 -11.99
C GLY A 1054 29.96 -2.57 -10.89
N ASP A 1055 30.42 -3.24 -9.83
CA ASP A 1055 31.00 -2.61 -8.66
C ASP A 1055 32.33 -1.95 -9.00
N ARG A 1056 32.42 -0.65 -8.71
CA ARG A 1056 33.60 0.18 -8.98
C ARG A 1056 34.47 0.39 -7.75
N ASP A 1057 33.95 0.18 -6.55
CA ASP A 1057 34.67 0.47 -5.31
C ASP A 1057 35.30 -0.79 -4.68
N ALA A 1058 34.89 -1.99 -5.12
CA ALA A 1058 35.32 -3.30 -4.61
C ALA A 1058 36.77 -3.76 -4.92
N TYR A 1059 37.61 -3.02 -5.63
CA TYR A 1059 38.91 -3.54 -6.12
C TYR A 1059 40.16 -3.00 -5.42
N GLY A 1060 39.93 -2.26 -4.33
CA GLY A 1060 40.95 -1.69 -3.45
C GLY A 1060 40.32 -1.28 -2.13
N LYS A 1061 39.13 -0.65 -2.20
CA LYS A 1061 38.20 -0.49 -1.09
C LYS A 1061 37.20 -1.66 -1.04
N ASN A 1062 36.39 -1.74 0.02
CA ASN A 1062 35.18 -2.57 0.17
C ASN A 1062 35.32 -4.10 -0.08
N GLN A 1063 36.54 -4.60 -0.23
CA GLN A 1063 36.90 -6.01 -0.30
C GLN A 1063 37.13 -6.57 1.10
N ILE A 1064 36.28 -7.48 1.57
CA ILE A 1064 36.49 -8.23 2.81
C ILE A 1064 37.29 -9.50 2.49
N LEU A 1065 38.39 -9.71 3.20
CA LEU A 1065 39.18 -10.94 3.16
C LEU A 1065 39.14 -11.62 4.53
N MET A 1066 38.83 -12.92 4.56
CA MET A 1066 38.68 -13.72 5.78
C MET A 1066 39.56 -14.97 5.74
N THR A 1067 40.12 -15.40 6.87
CA THR A 1067 40.86 -16.66 6.98
C THR A 1067 40.67 -17.35 8.33
N TRP A 1068 40.62 -18.68 8.32
CA TRP A 1068 40.48 -19.53 9.51
C TRP A 1068 41.82 -20.11 9.98
N ASP A 1069 42.83 -20.18 9.11
CA ASP A 1069 44.15 -20.73 9.43
C ASP A 1069 45.29 -19.69 9.36
N GLY A 1070 45.03 -18.52 8.75
CA GLY A 1070 46.03 -17.47 8.52
C GLY A 1070 46.85 -17.69 7.25
N LYS A 1071 46.40 -18.56 6.34
CA LYS A 1071 47.10 -18.91 5.09
C LYS A 1071 46.17 -18.87 3.89
N VAL A 1072 45.02 -19.54 3.97
CA VAL A 1072 44.02 -19.60 2.90
C VAL A 1072 42.94 -18.55 3.17
N TRP A 1073 42.80 -17.60 2.26
CA TRP A 1073 41.88 -16.48 2.37
C TRP A 1073 40.64 -16.64 1.46
N TYR A 1074 39.50 -16.16 1.96
CA TYR A 1074 38.19 -16.12 1.30
C TYR A 1074 37.81 -14.65 1.07
N TYR A 1075 37.06 -14.38 0.00
CA TYR A 1075 36.65 -13.03 -0.40
C TYR A 1075 35.14 -12.82 -0.21
N GLN A 1076 34.74 -11.57 0.10
CA GLN A 1076 33.36 -11.09 0.11
C GLN A 1076 33.32 -9.58 -0.15
N ALA A 1077 32.24 -9.06 -0.74
CA ALA A 1077 32.08 -7.64 -1.07
C ALA A 1077 31.16 -6.93 -0.07
N TYR A 1078 31.35 -5.63 0.13
CA TYR A 1078 30.64 -4.81 1.11
C TYR A 1078 30.32 -3.41 0.55
N ASP A 1079 29.45 -2.66 1.25
CA ASP A 1079 28.98 -1.29 0.91
C ASP A 1079 28.70 -1.08 -0.59
N LEU A 1080 27.63 -1.72 -1.05
CA LEU A 1080 27.37 -2.00 -2.47
C LEU A 1080 26.45 -0.95 -3.12
N ASP A 1081 26.56 0.32 -2.73
CA ASP A 1081 25.75 1.41 -3.30
C ASP A 1081 26.27 1.90 -4.67
N CYS A 1082 27.58 1.80 -4.90
CA CYS A 1082 28.30 2.27 -6.11
C CYS A 1082 28.21 1.32 -7.32
N ILE A 1083 27.04 0.72 -7.54
CA ILE A 1083 26.77 -0.27 -8.59
C ILE A 1083 25.92 0.28 -9.73
N TYR A 1084 25.90 -0.41 -10.88
CA TYR A 1084 25.11 -0.02 -12.07
C TYR A 1084 25.24 1.46 -12.44
N ASN A 1085 26.49 1.95 -12.45
CA ASN A 1085 26.89 3.32 -12.77
C ASN A 1085 26.42 4.42 -11.79
N ALA A 1086 25.89 4.09 -10.61
CA ALA A 1086 25.66 5.07 -9.55
C ALA A 1086 26.99 5.66 -9.04
N ASN A 1087 26.94 6.86 -8.44
CA ASN A 1087 28.12 7.57 -7.95
C ASN A 1087 28.08 7.75 -6.43
N TRP A 1088 29.22 7.58 -5.74
CA TRP A 1088 29.32 7.72 -4.28
C TRP A 1088 28.90 9.09 -3.73
N MET A 1089 28.98 10.16 -4.54
CA MET A 1089 28.47 11.51 -4.21
C MET A 1089 27.03 11.78 -4.67
N GLY A 1090 26.48 10.89 -5.50
CA GLY A 1090 25.20 11.08 -6.19
C GLY A 1090 25.19 12.20 -7.24
N GLY A 1091 24.03 12.36 -7.89
CA GLY A 1091 23.73 13.44 -8.85
C GLY A 1091 24.43 13.36 -10.21
N LYS A 1092 25.24 12.32 -10.44
CA LYS A 1092 25.89 12.00 -11.72
C LYS A 1092 26.07 10.49 -11.82
N THR A 1093 26.11 9.96 -13.04
CA THR A 1093 26.40 8.55 -13.29
C THR A 1093 27.78 8.36 -13.93
N PHE A 1094 28.42 7.22 -13.69
CA PHE A 1094 29.61 6.81 -14.44
C PHE A 1094 29.27 6.29 -15.85
N ASP A 1095 30.22 6.38 -16.76
CA ASP A 1095 30.14 5.70 -18.05
C ASP A 1095 30.45 4.20 -17.90
N THR A 1096 29.63 3.32 -18.48
CA THR A 1096 29.92 1.89 -18.54
C THR A 1096 31.27 1.66 -19.25
N PRO A 1097 32.18 0.80 -18.72
CA PRO A 1097 33.44 0.51 -19.40
C PRO A 1097 33.23 -0.13 -20.77
N SER A 1098 34.24 -0.10 -21.63
CA SER A 1098 34.23 -0.76 -22.93
C SER A 1098 34.95 -2.11 -22.88
N TYR A 1099 34.41 -3.09 -23.60
CA TYR A 1099 35.09 -4.37 -23.82
C TYR A 1099 36.40 -4.15 -24.60
N ASN A 1100 37.50 -4.75 -24.13
CA ASN A 1100 38.80 -4.67 -24.79
C ASN A 1100 39.07 -5.93 -25.64
N PRO A 1101 38.81 -5.93 -26.96
CA PRO A 1101 39.00 -7.11 -27.80
C PRO A 1101 40.46 -7.53 -27.96
N SER A 1102 41.42 -6.62 -27.69
CA SER A 1102 42.85 -6.90 -27.78
C SER A 1102 43.40 -7.62 -26.55
N ASN A 1103 42.65 -7.66 -25.45
CA ASN A 1103 42.98 -8.43 -24.25
C ASN A 1103 41.69 -8.97 -23.60
N PRO A 1104 41.08 -10.01 -24.18
CA PRO A 1104 39.75 -10.48 -23.81
C PRO A 1104 39.68 -11.15 -22.42
N THR A 1105 40.83 -11.50 -21.84
CA THR A 1105 40.93 -12.11 -20.51
C THR A 1105 41.13 -11.10 -19.38
N ASN A 1106 41.36 -9.81 -19.68
CA ASN A 1106 41.37 -8.78 -18.65
C ASN A 1106 39.96 -8.63 -18.06
N PRO A 1107 39.84 -8.49 -16.72
CA PRO A 1107 38.54 -8.29 -16.11
C PRO A 1107 38.06 -6.87 -16.44
N THR A 1108 36.74 -6.69 -16.57
CA THR A 1108 36.21 -5.38 -16.99
C THR A 1108 36.10 -4.38 -15.83
N PHE A 1109 35.86 -4.90 -14.63
CA PHE A 1109 36.09 -4.21 -13.38
C PHE A 1109 37.22 -4.95 -12.65
N GLY A 1110 38.15 -4.21 -12.03
CA GLY A 1110 39.28 -4.80 -11.29
C GLY A 1110 40.60 -4.95 -12.05
N ASP A 1111 40.73 -4.37 -13.25
CA ASP A 1111 41.99 -4.38 -13.99
C ASP A 1111 43.10 -3.56 -13.29
N ASN A 1112 42.74 -2.66 -12.38
CA ASN A 1112 43.63 -1.95 -11.46
C ASN A 1112 44.26 -2.83 -10.37
N SER A 1113 43.79 -4.06 -10.16
CA SER A 1113 44.32 -4.99 -9.15
C SER A 1113 45.13 -6.12 -9.77
N ARG A 1114 46.37 -6.29 -9.32
CA ARG A 1114 47.31 -7.31 -9.82
C ARG A 1114 46.80 -8.73 -9.59
N LEU A 1115 46.10 -8.95 -8.48
CA LEU A 1115 45.49 -10.24 -8.14
C LEU A 1115 44.45 -10.65 -9.18
N PHE A 1116 43.50 -9.75 -9.46
CA PHE A 1116 42.41 -10.03 -10.40
C PHE A 1116 42.87 -10.06 -11.86
N ARG A 1117 43.90 -9.28 -12.24
CA ARG A 1117 44.57 -9.45 -13.55
C ARG A 1117 45.18 -10.83 -13.72
N LEU A 1118 45.90 -11.36 -12.72
CA LEU A 1118 46.45 -12.73 -12.81
C LEU A 1118 45.35 -13.80 -12.81
N LEU A 1119 44.37 -13.69 -11.91
CA LEU A 1119 43.25 -14.62 -11.82
C LEU A 1119 42.49 -14.72 -13.15
N SER A 1120 42.07 -13.56 -13.67
CA SER A 1120 41.27 -13.46 -14.91
C SER A 1120 42.05 -13.94 -16.16
N LYS A 1121 43.38 -13.82 -16.15
CA LYS A 1121 44.26 -14.36 -17.19
C LYS A 1121 44.47 -15.87 -17.10
N ILE A 1122 44.67 -16.42 -15.90
CA ILE A 1122 45.19 -17.79 -15.67
C ILE A 1122 44.08 -18.83 -15.47
N PHE A 1123 42.96 -18.39 -14.90
CA PHE A 1123 41.76 -19.18 -14.58
C PHE A 1123 40.54 -18.70 -15.39
N TYR A 1124 40.79 -18.09 -16.56
CA TYR A 1124 39.75 -17.56 -17.46
C TYR A 1124 38.68 -18.59 -17.81
N ASP A 1125 39.09 -19.85 -18.00
CA ASP A 1125 38.17 -20.92 -18.40
C ASP A 1125 37.18 -21.26 -17.29
N GLU A 1126 37.66 -21.33 -16.05
CA GLU A 1126 36.89 -21.55 -14.83
C GLU A 1126 35.98 -20.35 -14.49
N ILE A 1127 36.46 -19.12 -14.71
CA ILE A 1127 35.64 -17.91 -14.57
C ILE A 1127 34.50 -17.90 -15.59
N CYS A 1128 34.79 -18.21 -16.86
CA CYS A 1128 33.76 -18.35 -17.89
C CYS A 1128 32.73 -19.43 -17.54
N GLU A 1129 33.18 -20.56 -16.99
CA GLU A 1129 32.27 -21.63 -16.55
C GLU A 1129 31.37 -21.15 -15.40
N ARG A 1130 31.95 -20.55 -14.35
CA ARG A 1130 31.18 -20.06 -13.20
C ARG A 1130 30.24 -18.91 -13.57
N TYR A 1131 30.69 -17.98 -14.42
CA TYR A 1131 29.82 -16.95 -15.00
C TYR A 1131 28.65 -17.60 -15.76
N THR A 1132 28.93 -18.58 -16.62
CA THR A 1132 27.90 -19.28 -17.39
C THR A 1132 26.88 -19.99 -16.50
N GLN A 1133 27.29 -20.55 -15.36
CA GLN A 1133 26.38 -21.13 -14.35
C GLN A 1133 25.48 -20.06 -13.72
N VAL A 1134 26.06 -19.01 -13.14
CA VAL A 1134 25.31 -17.90 -12.50
C VAL A 1134 24.35 -17.23 -13.50
N ARG A 1135 24.77 -17.09 -14.77
CA ARG A 1135 24.01 -16.48 -15.85
C ARG A 1135 22.74 -17.24 -16.25
N GLN A 1136 22.58 -18.50 -15.84
CA GLN A 1136 21.36 -19.30 -16.10
C GLN A 1136 20.14 -18.74 -15.36
N TRP A 1137 20.34 -18.20 -14.15
CA TRP A 1137 19.26 -17.61 -13.34
C TRP A 1137 19.45 -16.09 -13.14
N CYS A 1138 20.69 -15.64 -12.97
CA CYS A 1138 21.01 -14.22 -12.84
C CYS A 1138 20.96 -13.57 -14.22
N THR A 1139 19.85 -12.89 -14.50
CA THR A 1139 19.57 -12.23 -15.76
C THR A 1139 19.26 -10.76 -15.54
N PRO A 1140 19.35 -9.89 -16.57
CA PRO A 1140 18.87 -8.52 -16.48
C PRO A 1140 17.42 -8.43 -15.97
N GLY A 1141 16.55 -9.36 -16.39
CA GLY A 1141 15.17 -9.42 -15.93
C GLY A 1141 15.04 -9.76 -14.44
N TYR A 1142 15.83 -10.71 -13.95
CA TYR A 1142 15.89 -11.07 -12.53
C TYR A 1142 16.32 -9.87 -11.67
N VAL A 1143 17.45 -9.24 -12.00
CA VAL A 1143 17.98 -8.08 -11.27
C VAL A 1143 16.98 -6.92 -11.28
N LEU A 1144 16.42 -6.57 -12.45
CA LEU A 1144 15.44 -5.48 -12.54
C LEU A 1144 14.14 -5.79 -11.79
N ASN A 1145 13.76 -7.06 -11.64
CA ASN A 1145 12.61 -7.45 -10.84
C ASN A 1145 12.89 -7.29 -9.33
N LEU A 1146 14.10 -7.59 -8.85
CA LEU A 1146 14.49 -7.33 -7.46
C LEU A 1146 14.40 -5.83 -7.13
N PHE A 1147 14.98 -4.98 -7.97
CA PHE A 1147 14.88 -3.53 -7.83
C PHE A 1147 13.45 -3.02 -7.92
N LYS A 1148 12.65 -3.49 -8.90
CA LYS A 1148 11.24 -3.12 -9.04
C LYS A 1148 10.45 -3.47 -7.78
N ASN A 1149 10.64 -4.67 -7.23
CA ASN A 1149 9.97 -5.09 -5.99
C ASN A 1149 10.39 -4.23 -4.79
N ALA A 1150 11.63 -3.73 -4.75
CA ALA A 1150 12.09 -2.82 -3.70
C ALA A 1150 11.46 -1.42 -3.83
N THR A 1151 11.47 -0.83 -5.03
CA THR A 1151 10.86 0.48 -5.26
C THR A 1151 9.33 0.46 -5.14
N GLU A 1152 8.67 -0.65 -5.51
CA GLU A 1152 7.23 -0.85 -5.30
C GLU A 1152 6.87 -1.01 -3.80
N LYS A 1153 7.74 -1.65 -2.99
CA LYS A 1153 7.59 -1.69 -1.53
C LYS A 1153 7.71 -0.30 -0.89
N ILE A 1154 8.65 0.54 -1.36
CA ILE A 1154 8.79 1.92 -0.89
C ILE A 1154 7.55 2.75 -1.31
N GLY A 1155 7.13 2.63 -2.57
CA GLY A 1155 5.92 3.27 -3.08
C GLY A 1155 6.09 4.76 -3.38
N ILE A 1156 5.39 5.23 -4.42
CA ILE A 1156 5.52 6.59 -4.97
C ILE A 1156 5.29 7.68 -3.91
N ALA A 1157 4.34 7.48 -3.00
CA ALA A 1157 4.02 8.45 -1.96
C ALA A 1157 5.19 8.67 -0.97
N ASN A 1158 5.99 7.65 -0.68
CA ASN A 1158 7.13 7.80 0.23
C ASN A 1158 8.34 8.43 -0.47
N TYR A 1159 8.60 8.13 -1.74
CA TYR A 1159 9.58 8.89 -2.53
C TYR A 1159 9.21 10.38 -2.64
N GLN A 1160 7.94 10.71 -2.81
CA GLN A 1160 7.48 12.11 -2.80
C GLN A 1160 7.70 12.79 -1.44
N ARG A 1161 7.45 12.10 -0.32
CA ARG A 1161 7.71 12.62 1.03
C ARG A 1161 9.20 12.76 1.33
N GLU A 1162 9.99 11.79 0.88
CA GLU A 1162 11.45 11.80 0.95
C GLU A 1162 12.00 13.05 0.26
N TRP A 1163 11.74 13.20 -1.05
CA TRP A 1163 12.29 14.30 -1.85
C TRP A 1163 11.68 15.68 -1.54
N ALA A 1164 10.59 15.73 -0.78
CA ALA A 1164 10.03 16.96 -0.23
C ALA A 1164 10.74 17.40 1.07
N LYS A 1165 11.30 16.47 1.85
CA LYS A 1165 12.11 16.79 3.06
C LYS A 1165 13.60 16.92 2.71
N TRP A 1166 14.12 16.03 1.87
CA TRP A 1166 15.54 15.89 1.55
C TRP A 1166 15.78 16.18 0.08
N ASN A 1167 16.82 16.97 -0.22
CA ASN A 1167 17.17 17.31 -1.59
C ASN A 1167 18.21 16.32 -2.14
N ASP A 1168 17.83 15.04 -2.18
CA ASP A 1168 18.67 13.92 -2.63
C ASP A 1168 19.33 14.24 -3.98
N PRO A 1169 20.69 14.24 -4.08
CA PRO A 1169 21.38 14.65 -5.30
C PRO A 1169 21.01 13.76 -6.50
N SER A 1170 20.70 12.48 -6.28
CA SER A 1170 20.47 11.50 -7.34
C SER A 1170 19.03 11.35 -7.83
N ARG A 1171 18.04 11.99 -7.19
CA ARG A 1171 16.60 11.78 -7.48
C ARG A 1171 16.24 11.98 -8.96
N ASP A 1172 16.92 12.91 -9.63
CA ASP A 1172 16.66 13.32 -11.02
C ASP A 1172 17.61 12.64 -12.04
N THR A 1173 18.59 11.85 -11.58
CA THR A 1173 19.68 11.29 -12.43
C THR A 1173 19.86 9.79 -12.37
N GLU A 1174 19.41 9.12 -11.29
CA GLU A 1174 19.56 7.69 -11.08
C GLU A 1174 18.21 6.95 -11.01
N ASP A 1175 17.30 7.27 -11.93
CA ASP A 1175 15.97 6.67 -12.00
C ASP A 1175 15.99 5.19 -12.49
N PHE A 1176 14.82 4.54 -12.51
CA PHE A 1176 14.70 3.16 -12.97
C PHE A 1176 15.06 2.98 -14.47
N LYS A 1177 15.03 4.06 -15.27
CA LYS A 1177 15.44 4.04 -16.69
C LYS A 1177 16.96 4.06 -16.81
N GLN A 1178 17.67 4.82 -15.98
CA GLN A 1178 19.12 4.77 -15.80
C GLN A 1178 19.53 3.36 -15.38
N LEU A 1179 18.91 2.81 -14.32
CA LEU A 1179 19.20 1.47 -13.82
C LEU A 1179 19.01 0.43 -14.93
N LYS A 1180 17.85 0.45 -15.59
CA LYS A 1180 17.54 -0.49 -16.68
C LYS A 1180 18.63 -0.48 -17.75
N ARG A 1181 19.04 0.70 -18.20
CA ARG A 1181 20.13 0.83 -19.18
C ARG A 1181 21.44 0.26 -18.63
N ALA A 1182 21.86 0.67 -17.43
CA ALA A 1182 23.11 0.22 -16.83
C ALA A 1182 23.14 -1.30 -16.65
N VAL A 1183 22.09 -1.92 -16.10
CA VAL A 1183 21.99 -3.39 -15.97
C VAL A 1183 22.16 -4.08 -17.33
N TYR A 1184 21.47 -3.63 -18.39
CA TYR A 1184 21.65 -4.24 -19.72
C TYR A 1184 23.05 -4.02 -20.30
N ASP A 1185 23.63 -2.82 -20.16
CA ASP A 1185 24.97 -2.51 -20.68
C ASP A 1185 26.05 -3.31 -19.95
N HIS A 1186 25.94 -3.48 -18.62
CA HIS A 1186 26.86 -4.29 -17.81
C HIS A 1186 26.73 -5.79 -18.06
N PHE A 1187 25.50 -6.33 -18.14
CA PHE A 1187 25.32 -7.74 -18.53
C PHE A 1187 25.81 -8.02 -19.94
N LYS A 1188 25.61 -7.11 -20.90
CA LYS A 1188 26.14 -7.24 -22.26
C LYS A 1188 27.67 -7.26 -22.26
N LEU A 1189 28.31 -6.50 -21.39
CA LEU A 1189 29.76 -6.40 -21.25
C LEU A 1189 30.35 -7.66 -20.59
N ALA A 1190 29.71 -8.17 -19.53
CA ALA A 1190 30.06 -9.45 -18.92
C ALA A 1190 29.78 -10.63 -19.87
N ASP A 1191 28.69 -10.60 -20.65
CA ASP A 1191 28.40 -11.58 -21.71
C ASP A 1191 29.44 -11.50 -22.85
N GLN A 1192 30.04 -10.34 -23.13
CA GLN A 1192 31.14 -10.21 -24.09
C GLN A 1192 32.47 -10.77 -23.55
N THR A 1193 32.71 -10.63 -22.26
CA THR A 1193 33.98 -10.98 -21.60
C THR A 1193 34.03 -12.43 -21.12
N TYR A 1194 32.92 -12.98 -20.62
CA TYR A 1194 32.92 -14.27 -19.92
C TYR A 1194 31.92 -15.31 -20.46
N LEU A 1195 30.90 -14.91 -21.23
CA LEU A 1195 30.00 -15.90 -21.85
C LEU A 1195 30.67 -16.50 -23.09
N LYS A 1196 31.27 -17.68 -22.92
CA LYS A 1196 31.86 -18.45 -24.02
C LYS A 1196 30.82 -18.66 -25.13
N LYS A 1197 31.00 -17.96 -26.24
CA LYS A 1197 30.25 -18.24 -27.48
C LYS A 1197 30.50 -19.71 -27.84
N PRO A 1198 29.46 -20.49 -28.18
CA PRO A 1198 29.62 -21.90 -28.52
C PRO A 1198 30.62 -22.04 -29.68
N SER A 1199 31.75 -22.67 -29.41
CA SER A 1199 32.85 -22.82 -30.39
C SER A 1199 32.50 -23.79 -31.51
N THR A 1200 31.39 -24.51 -31.37
CA THR A 1200 30.84 -25.43 -32.37
C THR A 1200 29.33 -25.24 -32.55
N LYS A 1201 28.83 -25.54 -33.74
CA LYS A 1201 27.38 -25.55 -34.04
C LYS A 1201 26.61 -26.50 -33.10
N ALA A 1202 27.23 -27.63 -32.73
CA ALA A 1202 26.65 -28.60 -31.78
C ALA A 1202 26.41 -28.00 -30.38
N GLN A 1203 27.36 -27.23 -29.83
CA GLN A 1203 27.16 -26.52 -28.56
C GLN A 1203 26.11 -25.42 -28.67
N ALA A 1204 25.99 -24.75 -29.82
CA ALA A 1204 24.93 -23.76 -30.06
C ALA A 1204 23.53 -24.40 -30.11
N GLU A 1205 23.44 -25.62 -30.66
CA GLU A 1205 22.21 -26.42 -30.68
C GLU A 1205 21.90 -27.01 -29.30
N GLN A 1206 22.90 -27.43 -28.54
CA GLN A 1206 22.74 -27.89 -27.15
C GLN A 1206 22.29 -26.76 -26.21
N LEU A 1207 22.85 -25.55 -26.35
CA LEU A 1207 22.43 -24.37 -25.61
C LEU A 1207 21.01 -23.92 -26.03
N LYS A 1208 20.67 -24.02 -27.32
CA LYS A 1208 19.28 -23.82 -27.79
C LYS A 1208 18.32 -24.84 -27.18
N ALA A 1209 18.72 -26.11 -27.08
CA ALA A 1209 17.92 -27.16 -26.46
C ALA A 1209 17.70 -26.88 -24.97
N GLN A 1210 18.75 -26.49 -24.23
CA GLN A 1210 18.64 -26.08 -22.83
C GLN A 1210 17.74 -24.84 -22.65
N ILE A 1211 17.85 -23.84 -23.53
CA ILE A 1211 16.98 -22.65 -23.53
C ILE A 1211 15.53 -23.02 -23.91
N GLU A 1212 15.30 -24.03 -24.74
CA GLU A 1212 13.96 -24.58 -24.97
C GLU A 1212 13.42 -25.34 -23.75
N THR A 1213 14.26 -26.11 -23.05
CA THR A 1213 13.87 -26.81 -21.82
C THR A 1213 13.50 -25.81 -20.72
N LEU A 1214 14.29 -24.74 -20.55
CA LEU A 1214 14.02 -23.62 -19.62
C LEU A 1214 12.87 -22.68 -20.07
N LYS A 1215 12.23 -22.96 -21.21
CA LYS A 1215 10.98 -22.31 -21.66
C LYS A 1215 9.77 -23.23 -21.58
N LYS A 1216 9.96 -24.48 -21.15
CA LYS A 1216 8.95 -25.54 -21.03
C LYS A 1216 8.68 -25.93 -19.57
N GLY A 1217 9.33 -25.25 -18.62
CA GLY A 1217 9.02 -25.20 -17.20
C GLY A 1217 9.11 -23.75 -16.72
#